data_AF-A0A447G998-F1
#
_entry.id   AF-A0A447G998-F1
#
_cell.length_a   1.000
_cell.length_b   1.000
_cell.length_c   1.000
_cell.angle_alpha   90.00
_cell.angle_beta   90.00
_cell.angle_gamma   90.00
#
_symmetry.space_group_name_H-M   'P 1'
#
loop_
_entity.id
_entity.type
_entity.pdbx_description
1 polymer ?
#
loop_
_entity_poly.entity_id
_entity_poly.type
_entity_poly.pdbx_seq_one_letter_code
_entity_poly.pdbx_strand_id
1 'polypeptide(L)'
;MSSVVAVPDMLAAAAANVESIGAALGAANAAALGPTTEVLAAGADEVSTAVAALFASHAQTYQGLRTHAEAFHAQFVRALTGAGVTYTAAEAANASPLQALQENVLGVINAPTQTLLGRPLIGDGANGAPGQAGGDGGLLYGNGGNGGTSTTAGVAGGAGGNAGLIGNGGVGGGGGASAAGGAGGAGGWLLGNGGAGGAGGTATAVGYPGANGGAGGAGGSAGLWGAGGAGGAGGAGAMGADGAGTGTGAGAGGNGGAGGKAGDGGLLFGDGGVGGGGGAGGHGGGDVNEHTHGAGGDGGTGGGGGGGGRGGWLLGNGGAAGDGGAGGNGGAGALDTPSSGGAGGAGGAGGNAGSAGLWGDGGAAGAGGDSGDGGDGGFVFGGTVGSMGGAGANGGVAGAAGNGGLLFGNGGDGAAGGDGGAGGNGFRDQDAGAGGVGGAGSNAGKAGLLFGNGGAGGAGGDGGNGGSHQDNGVFGGDGGAGGNGGVGGAASNAGLLWGDGGAGGAGGAGGSSGVSSTVALAGGAGGAGGVAGKAGLLFGNGGAGGDGGAGGTGSLALGNSNGVPDGGAGGAGGAGTAGGDAGLWGNGGAGGHGGAGGHGGDSTASGGGAGGDAGAGGGGGSAGLLVGTGGAGGGGGHGGGGGQGSFGGAGGGLGGAGGGGGTGGAGGNAGWLSGDGGTGGHGGNGGASGQGGNEGGIGGIGRMGVDGGTGGDAGRGGNGGQLFGTGGTGGNGGTGGTGGQGGQGNSGGGGDGGAGGGGGLGGDGGAGGQLLGDGGAGGRAGAGGTGGTGGAGSGDGGDGGTGGNGGLTAGRGGSGGWLFGAGGSGGSGGSGGTGGTGGFSFANTPGTGGTGGIGGSGGTGGNAAAWGDGGAGGAGGTGGTGGTGGTSGSGLPDGAPGGGGAGGDGGDGGVARLVGNGGAGGASGTGVPNGSGGSGGAGGLLSGQPGTPGT
;
A
#
# COMPACT_ATOMS: atom_id res chain seq x y z
N MET A 1 31.81 40.97 -40.52
CA MET A 1 31.74 39.50 -40.68
C MET A 1 30.98 38.97 -39.47
N SER A 2 29.83 38.32 -39.69
CA SER A 2 29.08 37.66 -38.62
C SER A 2 29.75 36.35 -38.24
N SER A 3 30.10 36.16 -36.96
CA SER A 3 30.57 34.85 -36.48
C SER A 3 29.39 33.89 -36.38
N VAL A 4 29.52 32.70 -36.96
CA VAL A 4 28.61 31.58 -36.75
C VAL A 4 29.29 30.62 -35.79
N VAL A 5 28.66 30.34 -34.64
CA VAL A 5 29.07 29.32 -33.68
C VAL A 5 28.12 28.15 -33.85
N ALA A 6 28.63 26.98 -34.20
CA ALA A 6 27.87 25.73 -34.29
C ALA A 6 28.32 24.80 -33.17
N VAL A 7 27.40 24.09 -32.52
CA VAL A 7 27.70 23.08 -31.48
C VAL A 7 27.52 21.70 -32.12
N PRO A 8 28.59 20.97 -32.45
CA PRO A 8 28.48 19.73 -33.23
C PRO A 8 27.68 18.62 -32.54
N ASP A 9 27.75 18.53 -31.21
CA ASP A 9 26.98 17.56 -30.42
C ASP A 9 25.46 17.80 -30.54
N MET A 10 25.05 19.07 -30.60
CA MET A 10 23.64 19.44 -30.80
C MET A 10 23.16 19.09 -32.22
N LEU A 11 24.04 19.14 -33.22
CA LEU A 11 23.73 18.75 -34.60
C LEU A 11 23.63 17.22 -34.75
N ALA A 12 24.47 16.47 -34.05
CA ALA A 12 24.40 15.00 -34.02
C ALA A 12 23.16 14.50 -33.26
N ALA A 13 22.85 15.10 -32.11
CA ALA A 13 21.61 14.82 -31.38
C ALA A 13 20.37 15.20 -32.20
N ALA A 14 20.39 16.33 -32.91
CA ALA A 14 19.31 16.72 -33.81
C ALA A 14 19.15 15.74 -34.98
N ALA A 15 20.24 15.25 -35.58
CA ALA A 15 20.17 14.24 -36.65
C ALA A 15 19.58 12.91 -36.16
N ALA A 16 19.99 12.42 -34.99
CA ALA A 16 19.45 11.20 -34.39
C ALA A 16 17.97 11.34 -33.98
N ASN A 17 17.58 12.51 -33.46
CA ASN A 17 16.18 12.79 -33.14
C ASN A 17 15.32 12.88 -34.41
N VAL A 18 15.81 13.53 -35.47
CA VAL A 18 15.10 13.62 -36.75
C VAL A 18 14.99 12.23 -37.41
N GLU A 19 16.03 11.41 -37.35
CA GLU A 19 16.02 10.02 -37.83
C GLU A 19 15.04 9.13 -37.06
N SER A 20 14.98 9.27 -35.73
CA SER A 20 14.00 8.59 -34.88
C SER A 20 12.56 8.99 -35.23
N ILE A 21 12.31 10.29 -35.46
CA ILE A 21 11.00 10.78 -35.94
C ILE A 21 10.66 10.20 -37.31
N GLY A 22 11.63 10.09 -38.22
CA GLY A 22 11.48 9.44 -39.52
C GLY A 22 11.11 7.96 -39.40
N ALA A 23 11.76 7.21 -38.51
CA ALA A 23 11.47 5.81 -38.25
C ALA A 23 10.06 5.62 -37.63
N ALA A 24 9.67 6.47 -36.68
CA ALA A 24 8.35 6.45 -36.08
C ALA A 24 7.24 6.78 -37.09
N LEU A 25 7.42 7.82 -37.92
CA LEU A 25 6.51 8.13 -39.03
C LEU A 25 6.46 7.00 -40.07
N GLY A 26 7.59 6.34 -40.32
CA GLY A 26 7.67 5.19 -41.20
C GLY A 26 6.86 3.99 -40.70
N ALA A 27 6.97 3.67 -39.41
CA ALA A 27 6.21 2.60 -38.76
C ALA A 27 4.71 2.94 -38.68
N ALA A 28 4.35 4.16 -38.32
CA ALA A 28 2.95 4.59 -38.23
C ALA A 28 2.25 4.55 -39.59
N ASN A 29 2.89 5.04 -40.66
CA ASN A 29 2.31 5.00 -42.00
C ASN A 29 2.27 3.57 -42.60
N ALA A 30 3.14 2.67 -42.15
CA ALA A 30 3.08 1.25 -42.52
C ALA A 30 1.93 0.53 -41.80
N ALA A 31 1.75 0.79 -40.49
CA ALA A 31 0.63 0.26 -39.72
C ALA A 31 -0.73 0.77 -40.22
N ALA A 32 -0.80 2.02 -40.68
CA ALA A 32 -2.02 2.62 -41.23
C ALA A 32 -2.35 2.15 -42.66
N LEU A 33 -1.46 1.43 -43.34
CA LEU A 33 -1.63 1.06 -44.75
C LEU A 33 -2.84 0.14 -44.94
N GLY A 34 -2.88 -1.00 -44.23
CA GLY A 34 -3.99 -1.95 -44.27
C GLY A 34 -5.37 -1.31 -44.01
N PRO A 35 -5.61 -0.68 -42.84
CA PRO A 35 -6.92 -0.15 -42.49
C PRO A 35 -7.40 1.03 -43.35
N THR A 36 -6.51 1.71 -44.10
CA THR A 36 -6.89 2.86 -44.95
C THR A 36 -7.03 2.53 -46.43
N THR A 37 -6.39 1.46 -46.93
CA THR A 37 -6.54 1.01 -48.32
C THR A 37 -7.60 -0.07 -48.51
N GLU A 38 -7.96 -0.78 -47.44
CA GLU A 38 -8.92 -1.90 -47.46
C GLU A 38 -10.28 -1.52 -46.83
N VAL A 39 -10.71 -0.26 -46.96
CA VAL A 39 -12.00 0.20 -46.43
C VAL A 39 -13.13 -0.49 -47.20
N LEU A 40 -13.91 -1.31 -46.51
CA LEU A 40 -15.09 -1.98 -47.06
C LEU A 40 -16.29 -1.03 -47.13
N ALA A 41 -17.12 -1.19 -48.17
CA ALA A 41 -18.37 -0.44 -48.29
C ALA A 41 -19.32 -0.80 -47.14
N ALA A 42 -19.88 0.21 -46.46
CA ALA A 42 -20.78 0.01 -45.32
C ALA A 42 -22.13 -0.64 -45.70
N GLY A 43 -22.49 -0.60 -46.98
CA GLY A 43 -23.66 -1.26 -47.57
C GLY A 43 -23.38 -1.64 -49.02
N ALA A 44 -24.24 -2.50 -49.60
CA ALA A 44 -24.09 -2.97 -50.99
C ALA A 44 -24.49 -1.94 -52.06
N ASP A 45 -24.86 -0.72 -51.63
CA ASP A 45 -25.24 0.35 -52.54
C ASP A 45 -24.01 0.98 -53.21
N GLU A 46 -24.25 1.58 -54.37
CA GLU A 46 -23.21 2.17 -55.20
C GLU A 46 -22.58 3.40 -54.55
N VAL A 47 -23.28 4.09 -53.62
CA VAL A 47 -22.74 5.26 -52.91
C VAL A 47 -21.71 4.79 -51.88
N SER A 48 -22.05 3.79 -51.06
CA SER A 48 -21.12 3.17 -50.11
C SER A 48 -19.88 2.59 -50.81
N THR A 49 -20.08 1.96 -51.97
CA THR A 49 -18.98 1.42 -52.79
C THR A 49 -18.10 2.51 -53.40
N ALA A 50 -18.69 3.60 -53.91
CA ALA A 50 -17.94 4.72 -54.45
C ALA A 50 -17.16 5.49 -53.37
N VAL A 51 -17.74 5.64 -52.17
CA VAL A 51 -17.07 6.29 -51.02
C VAL A 51 -15.90 5.44 -50.54
N ALA A 52 -16.06 4.11 -50.41
CA ALA A 52 -14.96 3.20 -50.09
C ALA A 52 -13.82 3.26 -51.12
N ALA A 53 -14.15 3.28 -52.42
CA ALA A 53 -13.15 3.38 -53.49
C ALA A 53 -12.42 4.74 -53.50
N LEU A 54 -13.11 5.84 -53.16
CA LEU A 54 -12.48 7.15 -53.02
C LEU A 54 -11.45 7.17 -51.89
N PHE A 55 -11.80 6.63 -50.71
CA PHE A 55 -10.88 6.54 -49.58
C PHE A 55 -9.68 5.64 -49.89
N ALA A 56 -9.90 4.49 -50.54
CA ALA A 56 -8.80 3.60 -50.95
C ALA A 56 -7.86 4.29 -51.97
N SER A 57 -8.40 5.01 -52.95
CA SER A 57 -7.60 5.75 -53.93
C SER A 57 -6.82 6.92 -53.31
N HIS A 58 -7.44 7.62 -52.35
CA HIS A 58 -6.78 8.68 -51.59
C HIS A 58 -5.62 8.14 -50.76
N ALA A 59 -5.84 7.00 -50.07
CA ALA A 59 -4.80 6.33 -49.29
C ALA A 59 -3.62 5.90 -50.17
N GLN A 60 -3.85 5.37 -51.37
CA GLN A 60 -2.75 5.02 -52.28
C GLN A 60 -1.96 6.23 -52.78
N THR A 61 -2.64 7.35 -53.05
CA THR A 61 -1.97 8.61 -53.44
C THR A 61 -1.12 9.17 -52.29
N TYR A 62 -1.64 9.09 -51.06
CA TYR A 62 -0.91 9.49 -49.86
C TYR A 62 0.35 8.62 -49.64
N GLN A 63 0.27 7.30 -49.85
CA GLN A 63 1.44 6.42 -49.76
C GLN A 63 2.52 6.79 -50.80
N GLY A 64 2.14 7.22 -52.01
CA GLY A 64 3.08 7.71 -53.02
C GLY A 64 3.78 9.02 -52.62
N LEU A 65 3.04 9.97 -52.04
CA LEU A 65 3.61 11.23 -51.54
C LEU A 65 4.57 10.99 -50.36
N ARG A 66 4.22 10.05 -49.48
CA ARG A 66 5.05 9.64 -48.35
C ARG A 66 6.43 9.15 -48.79
N THR A 67 6.53 8.31 -49.83
CA THR A 67 7.83 7.82 -50.32
C THR A 67 8.75 8.96 -50.79
N HIS A 68 8.18 10.02 -51.36
CA HIS A 68 8.95 11.22 -51.74
C HIS A 68 9.42 12.00 -50.51
N ALA A 69 8.58 12.12 -49.48
CA ALA A 69 8.94 12.77 -48.22
C ALA A 69 10.01 11.99 -47.45
N GLU A 70 9.96 10.65 -47.45
CA GLU A 70 10.98 9.78 -46.83
C GLU A 70 12.33 9.92 -47.53
N ALA A 71 12.35 9.98 -48.86
CA ALA A 71 13.57 10.18 -49.61
C ALA A 71 14.21 11.55 -49.32
N PHE A 72 13.40 12.61 -49.22
CA PHE A 72 13.87 13.94 -48.81
C PHE A 72 14.37 13.95 -47.38
N HIS A 73 13.64 13.33 -46.45
CA HIS A 73 14.02 13.20 -45.05
C HIS A 73 15.37 12.49 -44.89
N ALA A 74 15.58 11.37 -45.60
CA ALA A 74 16.83 10.64 -45.59
C ALA A 74 18.00 11.42 -46.22
N GLN A 75 17.72 12.31 -47.18
CA GLN A 75 18.73 13.23 -47.71
C GLN A 75 19.06 14.35 -46.72
N PHE A 76 18.05 14.87 -46.01
CA PHE A 76 18.22 15.90 -44.98
C PHE A 76 19.01 15.38 -43.78
N VAL A 77 18.69 14.20 -43.25
CA VAL A 77 19.45 13.56 -42.16
C VAL A 77 20.89 13.31 -42.59
N ARG A 78 21.13 12.79 -43.81
CA ARG A 78 22.50 12.61 -44.33
C ARG A 78 23.27 13.93 -44.45
N ALA A 79 22.61 14.99 -44.91
CA ALA A 79 23.23 16.31 -44.99
C ALA A 79 23.55 16.89 -43.59
N LEU A 80 22.67 16.69 -42.61
CA LEU A 80 22.85 17.14 -41.24
C LEU A 80 23.96 16.38 -40.50
N THR A 81 23.99 15.05 -40.66
CA THR A 81 25.09 14.19 -40.16
C THR A 81 26.41 14.55 -40.85
N GLY A 82 26.40 14.80 -42.16
CA GLY A 82 27.58 15.25 -42.91
C GLY A 82 28.09 16.63 -42.48
N ALA A 83 27.19 17.56 -42.14
CA ALA A 83 27.55 18.85 -41.56
C ALA A 83 28.16 18.69 -40.16
N GLY A 84 27.56 17.87 -39.29
CA GLY A 84 28.12 17.55 -37.97
C GLY A 84 29.55 16.99 -38.05
N VAL A 85 29.79 16.03 -38.95
CA VAL A 85 31.12 15.44 -39.18
C VAL A 85 32.13 16.45 -39.73
N THR A 86 31.71 17.39 -40.58
CA THR A 86 32.62 18.41 -41.12
C THR A 86 32.94 19.51 -40.10
N TYR A 87 32.01 19.86 -39.21
CA TYR A 87 32.29 20.78 -38.10
C TYR A 87 33.14 20.12 -37.00
N THR A 88 32.92 18.84 -36.64
CA THR A 88 33.83 18.12 -35.74
C THR A 88 35.20 17.91 -36.36
N ALA A 89 35.29 17.61 -37.66
CA ALA A 89 36.58 17.51 -38.35
C ALA A 89 37.32 18.85 -38.42
N ALA A 90 36.60 19.97 -38.54
CA ALA A 90 37.18 21.32 -38.49
C ALA A 90 37.67 21.70 -37.07
N GLU A 91 36.92 21.34 -36.03
CA GLU A 91 37.35 21.49 -34.62
C GLU A 91 38.54 20.57 -34.31
N ALA A 92 38.52 19.30 -34.74
CA ALA A 92 39.63 18.36 -34.58
C ALA A 92 40.88 18.80 -35.37
N ALA A 93 40.73 19.35 -36.58
CA ALA A 93 41.84 19.89 -37.35
C ALA A 93 42.46 21.14 -36.69
N ASN A 94 41.65 22.01 -36.05
CA ASN A 94 42.14 23.18 -35.32
C ASN A 94 42.66 22.85 -33.91
N ALA A 95 42.17 21.77 -33.27
CA ALA A 95 42.70 21.25 -32.02
C ALA A 95 44.01 20.48 -32.24
N SER A 96 44.20 19.85 -33.41
CA SER A 96 45.34 18.96 -33.70
C SER A 96 46.73 19.58 -33.49
N PRO A 97 47.03 20.87 -33.78
CA PRO A 97 48.35 21.43 -33.54
C PRO A 97 48.58 21.74 -32.06
N LEU A 98 47.52 22.08 -31.32
CA LEU A 98 47.54 22.33 -29.86
C LEU A 98 47.55 21.03 -29.06
N GLN A 99 46.78 20.02 -29.47
CA GLN A 99 46.83 18.64 -28.95
C GLN A 99 48.17 17.99 -29.23
N ALA A 100 48.73 18.10 -30.45
CA ALA A 100 50.06 17.57 -30.74
C ALA A 100 51.17 18.29 -29.97
N LEU A 101 51.07 19.61 -29.76
CA LEU A 101 52.01 20.35 -28.90
C LEU A 101 51.85 19.94 -27.43
N GLN A 102 50.62 19.79 -26.95
CA GLN A 102 50.31 19.34 -25.60
C GLN A 102 50.76 17.88 -25.36
N GLU A 103 50.54 16.97 -26.29
CA GLU A 103 51.01 15.58 -26.24
C GLU A 103 52.54 15.49 -26.29
N ASN A 104 53.21 16.36 -27.05
CA ASN A 104 54.68 16.41 -27.06
C ASN A 104 55.25 16.94 -25.73
N VAL A 105 54.66 18.01 -25.18
CA VAL A 105 55.09 18.59 -23.88
C VAL A 105 54.77 17.65 -22.73
N LEU A 106 53.55 17.10 -22.67
CA LEU A 106 53.15 16.09 -21.68
C LEU A 106 53.95 14.81 -21.87
N GLY A 107 54.26 14.40 -23.10
CA GLY A 107 55.12 13.26 -23.41
C GLY A 107 56.52 13.40 -22.83
N VAL A 108 57.14 14.58 -22.93
CA VAL A 108 58.44 14.86 -22.30
C VAL A 108 58.34 14.85 -20.77
N ILE A 109 57.27 15.41 -20.20
CA ILE A 109 57.03 15.44 -18.75
C ILE A 109 56.74 14.04 -18.19
N ASN A 110 56.02 13.21 -18.95
CA ASN A 110 55.58 11.88 -18.55
C ASN A 110 56.60 10.79 -18.87
N ALA A 111 57.51 10.98 -19.83
CA ALA A 111 58.45 9.95 -20.26
C ALA A 111 59.25 9.33 -19.10
N PRO A 112 59.78 10.08 -18.11
CA PRO A 112 60.47 9.49 -16.97
C PRO A 112 59.57 8.59 -16.12
N THR A 113 58.34 9.03 -15.82
CA THR A 113 57.42 8.26 -14.95
C THR A 113 56.77 7.10 -15.69
N GLN A 114 56.48 7.26 -16.98
CA GLN A 114 55.99 6.18 -17.83
C GLN A 114 57.04 5.06 -17.94
N THR A 115 58.33 5.40 -18.00
CA THR A 115 59.43 4.43 -18.04
C THR A 115 59.67 3.74 -16.69
N LEU A 116 59.60 4.49 -15.58
CA LEU A 116 59.95 4.00 -14.25
C LEU A 116 58.81 3.31 -13.51
N LEU A 117 57.58 3.79 -13.72
CA LEU A 117 56.39 3.41 -12.94
C LEU A 117 55.24 2.90 -13.83
N GLY A 118 55.43 2.88 -15.15
CA GLY A 118 54.42 2.43 -16.11
C GLY A 118 53.21 3.37 -16.25
N ARG A 119 53.27 4.58 -15.67
CA ARG A 119 52.14 5.52 -15.59
C ARG A 119 52.56 6.97 -15.86
N PRO A 120 51.70 7.78 -16.51
CA PRO A 120 52.01 9.18 -16.78
C PRO A 120 52.00 9.96 -15.46
N LEU A 121 52.74 11.07 -15.42
CA LEU A 121 52.71 11.99 -14.28
C LEU A 121 51.43 12.85 -14.34
N ILE A 122 51.08 13.32 -15.54
CA ILE A 122 49.91 14.16 -15.84
C ILE A 122 49.23 13.65 -17.12
N GLY A 123 47.92 13.44 -17.07
CA GLY A 123 47.10 13.05 -18.22
C GLY A 123 46.01 12.05 -17.83
N ASP A 124 44.92 12.06 -18.57
CA ASP A 124 43.82 11.13 -18.34
C ASP A 124 44.19 9.71 -18.78
N GLY A 125 43.56 8.71 -18.15
CA GLY A 125 43.70 7.32 -18.52
C GLY A 125 43.02 7.02 -19.86
N ALA A 126 43.59 6.08 -20.63
CA ALA A 126 43.00 5.67 -21.89
C ALA A 126 41.69 4.90 -21.67
N ASN A 127 40.65 5.17 -22.45
CA ASN A 127 39.42 4.39 -22.39
C ASN A 127 39.67 2.95 -22.87
N GLY A 128 39.02 1.99 -22.23
CA GLY A 128 39.07 0.59 -22.62
C GLY A 128 38.35 0.32 -23.94
N ALA A 129 38.89 -0.59 -24.73
CA ALA A 129 38.15 -1.23 -25.83
C ALA A 129 37.00 -2.10 -25.27
N PRO A 130 36.03 -2.57 -26.08
CA PRO A 130 34.90 -3.37 -25.59
C PRO A 130 35.30 -4.50 -24.64
N GLY A 131 34.76 -4.51 -23.42
CA GLY A 131 35.07 -5.47 -22.35
C GLY A 131 36.44 -5.31 -21.68
N GLN A 132 37.27 -4.34 -22.08
CA GLN A 132 38.58 -4.07 -21.51
C GLN A 132 38.52 -2.91 -20.51
N ALA A 133 39.35 -2.99 -19.47
CA ALA A 133 39.45 -1.94 -18.47
C ALA A 133 40.00 -0.63 -19.06
N GLY A 134 39.55 0.50 -18.51
CA GLY A 134 40.17 1.79 -18.71
C GLY A 134 41.54 1.85 -18.01
N GLY A 135 42.48 2.57 -18.62
CA GLY A 135 43.78 2.84 -18.00
C GLY A 135 43.64 3.79 -16.82
N ASP A 136 44.54 3.66 -15.85
CA ASP A 136 44.64 4.61 -14.75
C ASP A 136 45.06 6.01 -15.26
N GLY A 137 44.53 7.06 -14.63
CA GLY A 137 44.99 8.43 -14.82
C GLY A 137 46.40 8.69 -14.30
N GLY A 138 46.95 9.85 -14.65
CA GLY A 138 48.28 10.28 -14.25
C GLY A 138 48.45 10.38 -12.73
N LEU A 139 49.67 10.17 -12.24
CA LEU A 139 49.97 10.11 -10.80
C LEU A 139 49.58 11.39 -10.04
N LEU A 140 49.71 12.58 -10.66
CA LEU A 140 49.39 13.86 -10.02
C LEU A 140 48.06 14.44 -10.47
N TYR A 141 47.81 14.47 -11.78
CA TYR A 141 46.61 15.06 -12.34
C TYR A 141 46.12 14.26 -13.54
N GLY A 142 44.88 13.81 -13.50
CA GLY A 142 44.24 13.10 -14.59
C GLY A 142 43.11 12.20 -14.10
N ASN A 143 42.03 12.19 -14.88
CA ASN A 143 40.91 11.28 -14.67
C ASN A 143 41.30 9.86 -15.05
N GLY A 144 40.66 8.86 -14.47
CA GLY A 144 40.74 7.50 -14.96
C GLY A 144 40.01 7.33 -16.30
N GLY A 145 40.49 6.42 -17.15
CA GLY A 145 39.81 6.10 -18.40
C GLY A 145 38.53 5.32 -18.17
N ASN A 146 37.51 5.50 -19.01
CA ASN A 146 36.28 4.71 -18.94
C ASN A 146 36.56 3.26 -19.33
N GLY A 147 35.94 2.31 -18.63
CA GLY A 147 35.91 0.91 -19.03
C GLY A 147 35.08 0.72 -20.29
N GLY A 148 35.51 -0.18 -21.17
CA GLY A 148 34.80 -0.43 -22.41
C GLY A 148 33.56 -1.30 -22.20
N THR A 149 32.41 -0.87 -22.73
CA THR A 149 31.18 -1.66 -22.74
C THR A 149 31.37 -2.90 -23.61
N SER A 150 31.05 -4.08 -23.06
CA SER A 150 31.15 -5.35 -23.78
C SER A 150 29.91 -5.55 -24.66
N THR A 151 30.12 -6.00 -25.90
CA THR A 151 29.05 -6.44 -26.82
C THR A 151 28.98 -7.96 -26.92
N THR A 152 29.86 -8.68 -26.22
CA THR A 152 29.98 -10.14 -26.29
C THR A 152 29.26 -10.77 -25.09
N ALA A 153 28.32 -11.68 -25.36
CA ALA A 153 27.58 -12.40 -24.33
C ALA A 153 28.54 -13.11 -23.34
N GLY A 154 28.21 -13.06 -22.05
CA GLY A 154 29.01 -13.65 -20.97
C GLY A 154 30.31 -12.90 -20.63
N VAL A 155 30.69 -11.87 -21.39
CA VAL A 155 31.89 -11.07 -21.12
C VAL A 155 31.51 -9.80 -20.36
N ALA A 156 32.10 -9.65 -19.17
CA ALA A 156 31.87 -8.50 -18.30
C ALA A 156 32.30 -7.18 -18.95
N GLY A 157 31.71 -6.09 -18.49
CA GLY A 157 32.15 -4.75 -18.84
C GLY A 157 33.53 -4.45 -18.27
N GLY A 158 34.31 -3.64 -18.98
CA GLY A 158 35.62 -3.21 -18.48
C GLY A 158 35.49 -2.36 -17.22
N ALA A 159 36.37 -2.54 -16.24
CA ALA A 159 36.44 -1.62 -15.10
C ALA A 159 36.89 -0.22 -15.55
N GLY A 160 36.38 0.83 -14.92
CA GLY A 160 36.92 2.16 -15.05
C GLY A 160 38.31 2.26 -14.41
N GLY A 161 39.20 3.04 -15.00
CA GLY A 161 40.53 3.31 -14.47
C GLY A 161 40.47 4.19 -13.24
N ASN A 162 41.45 4.07 -12.35
CA ASN A 162 41.53 4.92 -11.16
C ASN A 162 42.20 6.26 -11.50
N ALA A 163 41.82 7.34 -10.83
CA ALA A 163 42.59 8.57 -10.85
C ALA A 163 43.85 8.46 -9.95
N GLY A 164 44.79 9.41 -10.11
CA GLY A 164 45.98 9.53 -9.26
C GLY A 164 45.73 10.37 -8.00
N LEU A 165 46.44 11.50 -7.87
CA LEU A 165 46.27 12.43 -6.76
C LEU A 165 45.03 13.33 -6.93
N ILE A 166 44.86 13.93 -8.11
CA ILE A 166 43.71 14.77 -8.48
C ILE A 166 43.10 14.26 -9.79
N GLY A 167 41.79 14.03 -9.79
CA GLY A 167 41.04 13.57 -10.96
C GLY A 167 39.88 12.65 -10.57
N ASN A 168 38.90 12.51 -11.43
CA ASN A 168 37.76 11.63 -11.21
C ASN A 168 38.07 10.21 -11.68
N GLY A 169 37.50 9.21 -11.02
CA GLY A 169 37.58 7.83 -11.50
C GLY A 169 36.81 7.65 -12.80
N GLY A 170 37.29 6.72 -13.64
CA GLY A 170 36.61 6.38 -14.89
C GLY A 170 35.31 5.62 -14.66
N VAL A 171 34.33 5.79 -15.55
CA VAL A 171 33.06 5.03 -15.48
C VAL A 171 33.31 3.58 -15.90
N GLY A 172 32.69 2.61 -15.23
CA GLY A 172 32.72 1.19 -15.63
C GLY A 172 31.90 0.94 -16.90
N GLY A 173 32.39 0.05 -17.77
CA GLY A 173 31.71 -0.35 -19.00
C GLY A 173 30.49 -1.24 -18.72
N GLY A 174 29.48 -1.21 -19.59
CA GLY A 174 28.34 -2.14 -19.50
C GLY A 174 28.75 -3.60 -19.77
N GLY A 175 28.11 -4.54 -19.09
CA GLY A 175 28.27 -5.97 -19.35
C GLY A 175 27.64 -6.40 -20.67
N GLY A 176 28.26 -7.36 -21.36
CA GLY A 176 27.60 -8.04 -22.47
C GLY A 176 26.44 -8.89 -21.95
N ALA A 177 25.60 -9.44 -22.83
CA ALA A 177 24.40 -10.17 -22.40
C ALA A 177 24.70 -11.21 -21.31
N SER A 178 23.90 -11.22 -20.24
CA SER A 178 24.08 -12.06 -19.03
C SER A 178 25.40 -11.87 -18.26
N ALA A 179 26.18 -10.82 -18.53
CA ALA A 179 27.47 -10.57 -17.89
C ALA A 179 27.43 -9.33 -17.00
N ALA A 180 28.28 -9.31 -15.98
CA ALA A 180 28.33 -8.18 -15.04
C ALA A 180 28.82 -6.88 -15.70
N GLY A 181 28.34 -5.75 -15.20
CA GLY A 181 28.90 -4.44 -15.50
C GLY A 181 30.28 -4.26 -14.85
N GLY A 182 31.12 -3.44 -15.46
CA GLY A 182 32.43 -3.10 -14.93
C GLY A 182 32.31 -2.18 -13.71
N ALA A 183 33.21 -2.34 -12.73
CA ALA A 183 33.27 -1.41 -11.60
C ALA A 183 33.73 -0.01 -12.08
N GLY A 184 33.24 1.05 -11.43
CA GLY A 184 33.77 2.39 -11.60
C GLY A 184 35.13 2.53 -10.90
N GLY A 185 36.00 3.37 -11.46
CA GLY A 185 37.33 3.63 -10.91
C GLY A 185 37.28 4.54 -9.68
N ALA A 186 38.29 4.44 -8.82
CA ALA A 186 38.41 5.34 -7.68
C ALA A 186 38.74 6.77 -8.12
N GLY A 187 38.17 7.75 -7.40
CA GLY A 187 38.55 9.15 -7.50
C GLY A 187 39.96 9.41 -6.96
N GLY A 188 40.49 10.59 -7.22
CA GLY A 188 41.85 10.96 -6.83
C GLY A 188 42.03 10.94 -5.32
N TRP A 189 43.22 10.54 -4.85
CA TRP A 189 43.50 10.43 -3.41
C TRP A 189 43.23 11.73 -2.66
N LEU A 190 43.57 12.88 -3.26
CA LEU A 190 43.32 14.19 -2.67
C LEU A 190 41.96 14.75 -3.09
N LEU A 191 41.68 14.80 -4.39
CA LEU A 191 40.47 15.41 -4.93
C LEU A 191 39.97 14.66 -6.15
N GLY A 192 38.72 14.23 -6.09
CA GLY A 192 38.00 13.71 -7.24
C GLY A 192 36.90 12.73 -6.85
N ASN A 193 35.88 12.70 -7.67
CA ASN A 193 34.74 11.81 -7.48
C ASN A 193 35.09 10.39 -7.96
N GLY A 194 34.47 9.40 -7.34
CA GLY A 194 34.51 8.04 -7.88
C GLY A 194 33.72 7.92 -9.18
N GLY A 195 34.14 7.03 -10.06
CA GLY A 195 33.43 6.73 -11.31
C GLY A 195 32.18 5.89 -11.06
N ALA A 196 31.13 6.05 -11.87
CA ALA A 196 29.95 5.20 -11.78
C ALA A 196 30.27 3.75 -12.21
N GLY A 197 29.58 2.77 -11.65
CA GLY A 197 29.61 1.39 -12.11
C GLY A 197 28.81 1.21 -13.40
N GLY A 198 29.25 0.28 -14.25
CA GLY A 198 28.55 -0.07 -15.49
C GLY A 198 27.30 -0.91 -15.23
N ALA A 199 26.29 -0.80 -16.09
CA ALA A 199 25.11 -1.66 -16.01
C ALA A 199 25.46 -3.13 -16.30
N GLY A 200 24.77 -4.04 -15.63
CA GLY A 200 24.79 -5.47 -15.96
C GLY A 200 24.07 -5.74 -17.28
N GLY A 201 24.57 -6.70 -18.05
CA GLY A 201 23.98 -7.03 -19.34
C GLY A 201 22.67 -7.77 -19.19
N THR A 202 21.65 -7.32 -19.91
CA THR A 202 20.37 -8.04 -20.04
C THR A 202 20.59 -9.39 -20.70
N ALA A 203 19.98 -10.44 -20.18
CA ALA A 203 20.02 -11.75 -20.81
C ALA A 203 19.22 -11.76 -22.13
N THR A 204 19.59 -12.63 -23.07
CA THR A 204 18.89 -12.80 -24.35
C THR A 204 18.21 -14.16 -24.43
N ALA A 205 16.94 -14.19 -24.83
CA ALA A 205 16.18 -15.42 -24.99
C ALA A 205 16.64 -16.27 -26.20
N VAL A 206 17.30 -15.65 -27.20
CA VAL A 206 17.73 -16.36 -28.41
C VAL A 206 19.01 -17.16 -28.12
N GLY A 207 18.84 -18.47 -27.87
CA GLY A 207 19.92 -19.45 -27.70
C GLY A 207 20.23 -19.83 -26.24
N TYR A 208 19.78 -19.06 -25.25
CA TYR A 208 19.94 -19.35 -23.81
C TYR A 208 18.68 -18.97 -23.01
N PRO A 209 17.55 -19.65 -23.19
CA PRO A 209 16.35 -19.39 -22.40
C PRO A 209 16.62 -19.58 -20.91
N GLY A 210 16.00 -18.77 -20.07
CA GLY A 210 16.20 -18.81 -18.62
C GLY A 210 17.57 -18.30 -18.14
N ALA A 211 18.37 -17.67 -19.00
CA ALA A 211 19.65 -17.10 -18.58
C ALA A 211 19.46 -15.90 -17.64
N ASN A 212 20.28 -15.84 -16.59
CA ASN A 212 20.22 -14.75 -15.62
C ASN A 212 20.74 -13.43 -16.23
N GLY A 213 20.19 -12.32 -15.75
CA GLY A 213 20.72 -11.00 -16.00
C GLY A 213 22.06 -10.79 -15.29
N GLY A 214 22.93 -9.99 -15.91
CA GLY A 214 24.22 -9.64 -15.33
C GLY A 214 24.08 -8.70 -14.13
N ALA A 215 24.93 -8.83 -13.12
CA ALA A 215 24.95 -7.87 -12.02
C ALA A 215 25.46 -6.49 -12.46
N GLY A 216 24.96 -5.42 -11.85
CA GLY A 216 25.51 -4.09 -12.00
C GLY A 216 26.90 -3.97 -11.38
N GLY A 217 27.77 -3.17 -12.01
CA GLY A 217 29.10 -2.87 -11.51
C GLY A 217 29.06 -1.96 -10.28
N ALA A 218 30.00 -2.14 -9.36
CA ALA A 218 30.10 -1.25 -8.21
C ALA A 218 30.54 0.16 -8.62
N GLY A 219 30.07 1.19 -7.94
CA GLY A 219 30.60 2.55 -8.05
C GLY A 219 31.97 2.67 -7.41
N GLY A 220 32.83 3.51 -7.96
CA GLY A 220 34.14 3.84 -7.40
C GLY A 220 34.02 4.75 -6.18
N SER A 221 34.91 4.61 -5.20
CA SER A 221 34.95 5.51 -4.04
C SER A 221 35.77 6.75 -4.34
N ALA A 222 35.46 7.87 -3.67
CA ALA A 222 36.33 9.04 -3.66
C ALA A 222 37.48 8.89 -2.66
N GLY A 223 38.53 9.72 -2.81
CA GLY A 223 39.68 9.75 -1.90
C GLY A 223 39.43 10.58 -0.65
N LEU A 224 40.14 11.70 -0.49
CA LEU A 224 39.99 12.61 0.66
C LEU A 224 38.79 13.56 0.50
N TRP A 225 38.58 14.06 -0.72
CA TRP A 225 37.48 14.96 -1.12
C TRP A 225 36.84 14.46 -2.42
N GLY A 226 35.51 14.41 -2.45
CA GLY A 226 34.74 14.06 -3.64
C GLY A 226 33.56 13.17 -3.31
N ALA A 227 32.60 13.08 -4.23
CA ALA A 227 31.46 12.19 -4.08
C ALA A 227 31.79 10.76 -4.54
N GLY A 228 31.15 9.78 -3.93
CA GLY A 228 31.20 8.40 -4.38
C GLY A 228 30.46 8.22 -5.72
N GLY A 229 30.93 7.28 -6.54
CA GLY A 229 30.27 6.93 -7.79
C GLY A 229 29.01 6.10 -7.57
N ALA A 230 28.00 6.28 -8.41
CA ALA A 230 26.80 5.46 -8.37
C ALA A 230 27.10 3.99 -8.73
N GLY A 231 26.35 3.06 -8.17
CA GLY A 231 26.34 1.66 -8.61
C GLY A 231 25.59 1.49 -9.94
N GLY A 232 26.01 0.54 -10.76
CA GLY A 232 25.31 0.20 -12.01
C GLY A 232 24.03 -0.60 -11.76
N ALA A 233 23.03 -0.46 -12.63
CA ALA A 233 21.82 -1.28 -12.54
C ALA A 233 22.12 -2.76 -12.89
N GLY A 234 21.36 -3.69 -12.32
CA GLY A 234 21.35 -5.09 -12.74
C GLY A 234 20.62 -5.28 -14.08
N GLY A 235 21.06 -6.26 -14.87
CA GLY A 235 20.42 -6.65 -16.12
C GLY A 235 19.18 -7.51 -15.88
N ALA A 236 18.20 -7.45 -16.78
CA ALA A 236 17.04 -8.33 -16.71
C ALA A 236 17.41 -9.79 -17.05
N GLY A 237 16.71 -10.74 -16.42
CA GLY A 237 16.74 -12.17 -16.79
C GLY A 237 16.00 -12.46 -18.09
N ALA A 238 16.40 -13.53 -18.79
CA ALA A 238 15.78 -13.93 -20.03
C ALA A 238 14.49 -14.71 -19.74
N MET A 239 13.53 -14.62 -20.64
CA MET A 239 12.36 -15.50 -20.60
C MET A 239 12.80 -16.96 -20.66
N GLY A 240 12.03 -17.82 -20.01
CA GLY A 240 12.15 -19.26 -20.10
C GLY A 240 11.83 -19.78 -21.50
N ALA A 241 12.29 -20.99 -21.82
CA ALA A 241 12.01 -21.59 -23.12
C ALA A 241 10.56 -22.05 -23.16
N ASP A 242 9.83 -21.74 -24.22
CA ASP A 242 8.56 -22.40 -24.49
C ASP A 242 8.76 -23.91 -24.68
N GLY A 243 7.79 -24.73 -24.30
CA GLY A 243 7.90 -26.20 -24.45
C GLY A 243 8.00 -26.64 -25.91
N ALA A 244 9.09 -27.36 -26.24
CA ALA A 244 9.43 -27.74 -27.61
C ALA A 244 8.76 -29.03 -28.13
N GLY A 245 7.63 -29.45 -27.56
CA GLY A 245 6.89 -30.62 -28.07
C GLY A 245 7.48 -31.99 -27.72
N THR A 246 8.52 -32.07 -26.88
CA THR A 246 9.28 -33.31 -26.57
C THR A 246 8.91 -33.96 -25.22
N GLY A 247 7.89 -33.46 -24.52
CA GLY A 247 7.49 -33.95 -23.18
C GLY A 247 8.39 -33.47 -22.03
N THR A 248 9.27 -32.51 -22.28
CA THR A 248 9.99 -31.73 -21.26
C THR A 248 9.24 -30.42 -21.06
N GLY A 249 8.86 -30.07 -19.83
CA GLY A 249 8.12 -28.84 -19.52
C GLY A 249 8.85 -27.56 -19.94
N ALA A 250 8.14 -26.44 -19.93
CA ALA A 250 8.69 -25.14 -20.28
C ALA A 250 9.81 -24.73 -19.31
N GLY A 251 10.79 -23.98 -19.83
CA GLY A 251 11.92 -23.51 -19.05
C GLY A 251 11.53 -22.41 -18.07
N ALA A 252 12.17 -22.38 -16.91
CA ALA A 252 12.04 -21.26 -15.99
C ALA A 252 12.65 -19.97 -16.58
N GLY A 253 12.09 -18.84 -16.18
CA GLY A 253 12.67 -17.53 -16.43
C GLY A 253 13.98 -17.33 -15.66
N GLY A 254 14.90 -16.58 -16.25
CA GLY A 254 16.18 -16.26 -15.63
C GLY A 254 16.01 -15.23 -14.54
N ASN A 255 16.86 -15.29 -13.51
CA ASN A 255 16.83 -14.28 -12.45
C ASN A 255 17.34 -12.94 -12.95
N GLY A 256 16.80 -11.85 -12.41
CA GLY A 256 17.36 -10.52 -12.57
C GLY A 256 18.73 -10.38 -11.92
N GLY A 257 19.60 -9.59 -12.51
CA GLY A 257 20.91 -9.27 -11.95
C GLY A 257 20.79 -8.34 -10.76
N ALA A 258 21.63 -8.51 -9.74
CA ALA A 258 21.68 -7.58 -8.62
C ALA A 258 22.20 -6.20 -9.06
N GLY A 259 21.71 -5.14 -8.45
CA GLY A 259 22.25 -3.80 -8.59
C GLY A 259 23.63 -3.66 -7.94
N GLY A 260 24.47 -2.82 -8.54
CA GLY A 260 25.81 -2.52 -8.05
C GLY A 260 25.77 -1.69 -6.77
N LYS A 261 26.65 -1.99 -5.82
CA LYS A 261 26.87 -1.12 -4.66
C LYS A 261 27.47 0.21 -5.12
N ALA A 262 27.06 1.31 -4.53
CA ALA A 262 27.69 2.59 -4.80
C ALA A 262 29.06 2.70 -4.09
N GLY A 263 29.87 3.66 -4.53
CA GLY A 263 31.10 4.02 -3.86
C GLY A 263 30.88 4.99 -2.70
N ASP A 264 31.79 4.95 -1.73
CA ASP A 264 31.78 5.89 -0.61
C ASP A 264 32.24 7.29 -1.07
N GLY A 265 31.68 8.32 -0.43
CA GLY A 265 32.19 9.70 -0.50
C GLY A 265 33.58 9.83 0.12
N GLY A 266 34.21 10.97 -0.11
CA GLY A 266 35.58 11.23 0.32
C GLY A 266 35.71 11.20 1.84
N LEU A 267 36.86 10.76 2.35
CA LEU A 267 37.06 10.52 3.78
C LEU A 267 36.65 11.72 4.65
N LEU A 268 36.90 12.95 4.21
CA LEU A 268 36.51 14.15 4.96
C LEU A 268 35.22 14.75 4.40
N PHE A 269 35.15 14.92 3.08
CA PHE A 269 34.05 15.61 2.42
C PHE A 269 33.56 14.88 1.19
N GLY A 270 32.24 14.80 1.07
CA GLY A 270 31.52 14.39 -0.12
C GLY A 270 30.46 13.34 0.18
N ASP A 271 29.44 13.32 -0.67
CA ASP A 271 28.31 12.44 -0.50
C ASP A 271 28.64 11.02 -0.97
N GLY A 272 27.97 10.03 -0.38
CA GLY A 272 27.99 8.67 -0.88
C GLY A 272 27.25 8.53 -2.20
N GLY A 273 27.70 7.62 -3.05
CA GLY A 273 27.03 7.33 -4.30
C GLY A 273 25.67 6.66 -4.10
N VAL A 274 24.79 6.75 -5.10
CA VAL A 274 23.51 6.04 -5.11
C VAL A 274 23.69 4.59 -5.57
N GLY A 275 23.05 3.63 -4.90
CA GLY A 275 23.06 2.22 -5.28
C GLY A 275 22.31 1.97 -6.60
N GLY A 276 22.76 0.99 -7.39
CA GLY A 276 22.07 0.62 -8.63
C GLY A 276 20.81 -0.19 -8.37
N GLY A 277 19.76 -0.04 -9.18
CA GLY A 277 18.56 -0.89 -9.08
C GLY A 277 18.84 -2.34 -9.49
N GLY A 278 18.07 -3.28 -8.94
CA GLY A 278 18.05 -4.67 -9.38
C GLY A 278 17.37 -4.84 -10.74
N GLY A 279 17.80 -5.83 -11.51
CA GLY A 279 17.17 -6.20 -12.78
C GLY A 279 15.90 -7.01 -12.56
N ALA A 280 14.94 -6.93 -13.49
CA ALA A 280 13.75 -7.76 -13.43
C ALA A 280 14.07 -9.25 -13.71
N GLY A 281 13.33 -10.15 -13.08
CA GLY A 281 13.29 -11.57 -13.43
C GLY A 281 12.62 -11.78 -14.79
N GLY A 282 13.07 -12.79 -15.53
CA GLY A 282 12.44 -13.20 -16.79
C GLY A 282 11.17 -13.97 -16.53
N HIS A 283 10.20 -13.89 -17.44
CA HIS A 283 8.98 -14.71 -17.36
C HIS A 283 9.30 -16.19 -17.59
N GLY A 284 8.54 -17.08 -16.96
CA GLY A 284 8.56 -18.49 -17.29
C GLY A 284 8.07 -18.74 -18.72
N GLY A 285 8.61 -19.77 -19.38
CA GLY A 285 8.14 -20.17 -20.71
C GLY A 285 6.73 -20.74 -20.66
N GLY A 286 5.95 -20.52 -21.72
CA GLY A 286 4.61 -21.11 -21.87
C GLY A 286 4.61 -22.31 -22.82
N ASP A 287 3.58 -23.14 -22.75
CA ASP A 287 3.41 -24.25 -23.70
C ASP A 287 2.43 -23.87 -24.83
N VAL A 288 2.98 -23.45 -25.97
CA VAL A 288 2.24 -22.94 -27.14
C VAL A 288 1.69 -24.02 -28.09
N ASN A 289 1.88 -25.32 -27.81
CA ASN A 289 1.57 -26.39 -28.77
C ASN A 289 0.55 -27.41 -28.23
N GLU A 290 -0.56 -27.58 -28.98
CA GLU A 290 -1.82 -28.30 -28.68
C GLU A 290 -1.70 -29.82 -28.37
N HIS A 291 -0.52 -30.38 -28.13
CA HIS A 291 -0.37 -31.85 -28.01
C HIS A 291 0.73 -32.35 -27.08
N THR A 292 1.30 -31.50 -26.21
CA THR A 292 2.48 -31.88 -25.40
C THR A 292 2.29 -31.63 -23.91
N HIS A 293 2.75 -32.59 -23.11
CA HIS A 293 2.60 -32.70 -21.66
C HIS A 293 3.71 -31.93 -20.90
N GLY A 294 3.63 -30.60 -20.80
CA GLY A 294 4.60 -29.80 -20.04
C GLY A 294 3.93 -28.86 -19.05
N ALA A 295 4.52 -28.70 -17.87
CA ALA A 295 4.15 -27.62 -16.95
C ALA A 295 4.73 -26.29 -17.47
N GLY A 296 4.02 -25.19 -17.20
CA GLY A 296 4.54 -23.85 -17.42
C GLY A 296 5.80 -23.61 -16.58
N GLY A 297 6.74 -22.83 -17.12
CA GLY A 297 7.99 -22.55 -16.43
C GLY A 297 7.77 -21.57 -15.27
N ASP A 298 8.54 -21.68 -14.19
CA ASP A 298 8.50 -20.69 -13.12
C ASP A 298 9.08 -19.35 -13.60
N GLY A 299 8.58 -18.25 -13.04
CA GLY A 299 9.14 -16.93 -13.22
C GLY A 299 10.48 -16.77 -12.51
N GLY A 300 11.39 -16.01 -13.12
CA GLY A 300 12.68 -15.66 -12.53
C GLY A 300 12.51 -14.68 -11.37
N THR A 301 13.35 -14.80 -10.35
CA THR A 301 13.36 -13.82 -9.24
C THR A 301 13.92 -12.48 -9.69
N GLY A 302 13.43 -11.39 -9.11
CA GLY A 302 13.99 -10.06 -9.27
C GLY A 302 15.37 -9.94 -8.61
N GLY A 303 16.26 -9.15 -9.21
CA GLY A 303 17.57 -8.87 -8.66
C GLY A 303 17.50 -7.97 -7.44
N GLY A 304 18.36 -8.19 -6.44
CA GLY A 304 18.42 -7.31 -5.27
C GLY A 304 19.03 -5.93 -5.59
N GLY A 305 18.59 -4.90 -4.88
CA GLY A 305 19.09 -3.54 -5.00
C GLY A 305 20.52 -3.33 -4.51
N GLY A 306 21.22 -2.42 -5.18
CA GLY A 306 22.52 -1.91 -4.80
C GLY A 306 22.43 -1.09 -3.52
N GLY A 307 23.40 -1.23 -2.63
CA GLY A 307 23.47 -0.40 -1.43
C GLY A 307 24.06 0.97 -1.76
N GLY A 308 23.61 1.98 -1.03
CA GLY A 308 24.17 3.34 -1.12
C GLY A 308 25.53 3.44 -0.45
N GLY A 309 26.36 4.37 -0.92
CA GLY A 309 27.68 4.64 -0.37
C GLY A 309 27.61 5.48 0.89
N ARG A 310 28.60 5.38 1.77
CA ARG A 310 28.68 6.25 2.96
C ARG A 310 29.06 7.67 2.56
N GLY A 311 28.53 8.66 3.28
CA GLY A 311 29.02 10.03 3.20
C GLY A 311 30.38 10.19 3.87
N GLY A 312 31.05 11.30 3.58
CA GLY A 312 32.33 11.65 4.20
C GLY A 312 32.25 11.77 5.72
N TRP A 313 33.37 11.51 6.41
CA TRP A 313 33.39 11.48 7.87
C TRP A 313 33.10 12.84 8.49
N LEU A 314 33.54 13.95 7.89
CA LEU A 314 33.29 15.29 8.44
C LEU A 314 31.98 15.88 7.90
N LEU A 315 31.80 15.91 6.58
CA LEU A 315 30.58 16.39 5.94
C LEU A 315 30.26 15.58 4.68
N GLY A 316 29.07 15.01 4.63
CA GLY A 316 28.56 14.34 3.45
C GLY A 316 27.36 13.49 3.79
N ASN A 317 26.40 13.49 2.88
CA ASN A 317 25.20 12.67 3.01
C ASN A 317 25.50 11.22 2.66
N GLY A 318 24.80 10.31 3.30
CA GLY A 318 24.74 8.93 2.85
C GLY A 318 24.02 8.83 1.50
N GLY A 319 24.53 7.98 0.62
CA GLY A 319 23.89 7.73 -0.66
C GLY A 319 22.63 6.90 -0.51
N ALA A 320 21.62 7.18 -1.32
CA ALA A 320 20.42 6.35 -1.39
C ALA A 320 20.76 4.94 -1.91
N ALA A 321 19.98 3.94 -1.49
CA ALA A 321 20.06 2.62 -2.07
C ALA A 321 19.27 2.53 -3.38
N GLY A 322 19.57 1.48 -4.16
CA GLY A 322 18.79 1.10 -5.32
C GLY A 322 17.67 0.14 -4.94
N ASP A 323 16.58 0.20 -5.68
CA ASP A 323 15.41 -0.66 -5.50
C ASP A 323 15.68 -2.10 -5.95
N GLY A 324 14.90 -3.04 -5.43
CA GLY A 324 14.85 -4.40 -5.94
C GLY A 324 14.17 -4.46 -7.30
N GLY A 325 14.58 -5.41 -8.14
CA GLY A 325 13.93 -5.68 -9.42
C GLY A 325 12.63 -6.46 -9.23
N ALA A 326 11.68 -6.30 -10.16
CA ALA A 326 10.46 -7.10 -10.16
C ALA A 326 10.76 -8.58 -10.44
N GLY A 327 9.96 -9.49 -9.88
CA GLY A 327 9.93 -10.90 -10.28
C GLY A 327 9.26 -11.09 -11.64
N GLY A 328 9.59 -12.16 -12.34
CA GLY A 328 8.94 -12.53 -13.60
C GLY A 328 7.67 -13.34 -13.34
N ASN A 329 6.65 -13.18 -14.17
CA ASN A 329 5.46 -14.04 -14.12
C ASN A 329 5.79 -15.51 -14.45
N GLY A 330 5.04 -16.44 -13.87
CA GLY A 330 5.05 -17.84 -14.26
C GLY A 330 4.43 -18.05 -15.65
N GLY A 331 4.91 -19.06 -16.36
CA GLY A 331 4.39 -19.45 -17.67
C GLY A 331 3.08 -20.23 -17.54
N ALA A 332 2.20 -20.09 -18.53
CA ALA A 332 0.97 -20.86 -18.60
C ALA A 332 1.24 -22.34 -18.93
N GLY A 333 0.38 -23.23 -18.41
CA GLY A 333 0.34 -24.64 -18.79
C GLY A 333 -0.13 -24.84 -20.24
N ALA A 334 0.06 -26.06 -20.75
CA ALA A 334 -0.26 -26.46 -22.12
C ALA A 334 -1.77 -26.49 -22.44
N LEU A 335 -2.10 -26.16 -23.70
CA LEU A 335 -3.43 -26.38 -24.27
C LEU A 335 -3.58 -27.85 -24.71
N ASP A 336 -4.73 -28.45 -24.42
CA ASP A 336 -5.15 -29.81 -24.72
C ASP A 336 -4.49 -30.96 -23.92
N THR A 337 -3.62 -30.65 -22.94
CA THR A 337 -3.18 -31.65 -21.92
C THR A 337 -3.12 -31.11 -20.48
N PRO A 338 -3.34 -31.97 -19.44
CA PRO A 338 -3.31 -31.53 -18.05
C PRO A 338 -1.90 -31.10 -17.63
N SER A 339 -1.74 -29.86 -17.19
CA SER A 339 -0.44 -29.26 -16.87
C SER A 339 -0.59 -28.07 -15.92
N SER A 340 0.28 -27.96 -14.93
CA SER A 340 0.26 -26.81 -14.02
C SER A 340 0.88 -25.58 -14.66
N GLY A 341 0.35 -24.40 -14.32
CA GLY A 341 1.06 -23.14 -14.55
C GLY A 341 2.30 -23.04 -13.66
N GLY A 342 3.30 -22.30 -14.12
CA GLY A 342 4.51 -22.04 -13.33
C GLY A 342 4.26 -21.04 -12.22
N ALA A 343 5.02 -21.11 -11.13
CA ALA A 343 4.95 -20.11 -10.08
C ALA A 343 5.49 -18.76 -10.55
N GLY A 344 5.02 -17.67 -9.95
CA GLY A 344 5.64 -16.36 -10.10
C GLY A 344 7.05 -16.31 -9.53
N GLY A 345 7.84 -15.34 -9.97
CA GLY A 345 9.15 -15.04 -9.43
C GLY A 345 9.06 -14.08 -8.25
N ALA A 346 9.83 -14.31 -7.18
CA ALA A 346 9.85 -13.39 -6.05
C ALA A 346 10.43 -12.02 -6.46
N GLY A 347 9.93 -10.96 -5.83
CA GLY A 347 10.49 -9.63 -5.97
C GLY A 347 11.88 -9.52 -5.35
N GLY A 348 12.75 -8.71 -5.94
CA GLY A 348 14.09 -8.46 -5.43
C GLY A 348 14.06 -7.66 -4.13
N ALA A 349 14.94 -7.95 -3.18
CA ALA A 349 15.07 -7.12 -1.99
C ALA A 349 15.67 -5.74 -2.32
N GLY A 350 15.21 -4.68 -1.67
CA GLY A 350 15.80 -3.35 -1.78
C GLY A 350 17.20 -3.25 -1.19
N GLY A 351 17.98 -2.28 -1.65
CA GLY A 351 19.33 -2.04 -1.14
C GLY A 351 19.34 -1.33 0.23
N ASN A 352 20.40 -1.57 1.00
CA ASN A 352 20.66 -0.78 2.22
C ASN A 352 21.34 0.55 1.86
N ALA A 353 20.80 1.65 2.35
CA ALA A 353 21.34 2.97 2.09
C ALA A 353 22.63 3.26 2.88
N GLY A 354 23.37 4.26 2.42
CA GLY A 354 24.57 4.74 3.08
C GLY A 354 24.24 5.62 4.29
N SER A 355 25.09 5.57 5.31
CA SER A 355 25.02 6.50 6.45
C SER A 355 25.95 7.69 6.24
N ALA A 356 25.61 8.83 6.87
CA ALA A 356 26.49 9.98 6.97
C ALA A 356 27.54 9.82 8.10
N GLY A 357 28.57 10.67 8.08
CA GLY A 357 29.64 10.72 9.08
C GLY A 357 29.27 11.55 10.31
N LEU A 358 29.91 12.70 10.49
CA LEU A 358 29.68 13.63 11.59
C LEU A 358 28.53 14.60 11.28
N TRP A 359 28.48 15.09 10.04
CA TRP A 359 27.46 15.99 9.50
C TRP A 359 26.93 15.45 8.17
N GLY A 360 25.61 15.45 8.01
CA GLY A 360 24.94 15.05 6.77
C GLY A 360 23.77 14.14 7.03
N ASP A 361 22.88 14.02 6.06
CA ASP A 361 21.68 13.20 6.17
C ASP A 361 21.97 11.75 5.78
N GLY A 362 21.21 10.82 6.34
CA GLY A 362 21.25 9.42 5.94
C GLY A 362 20.60 9.21 4.57
N GLY A 363 21.09 8.24 3.80
CA GLY A 363 20.48 7.89 2.52
C GLY A 363 19.13 7.20 2.68
N ALA A 364 18.24 7.40 1.70
CA ALA A 364 16.97 6.68 1.62
C ALA A 364 17.19 5.20 1.27
N ALA A 365 16.41 4.32 1.90
CA ALA A 365 16.37 2.89 1.59
C ALA A 365 15.97 2.61 0.14
N GLY A 366 16.34 1.44 -0.38
CA GLY A 366 15.78 0.92 -1.63
C GLY A 366 14.46 0.19 -1.37
N ALA A 367 13.48 0.38 -2.24
CA ALA A 367 12.22 -0.35 -2.20
C ALA A 367 12.42 -1.83 -2.52
N GLY A 368 11.55 -2.68 -1.99
CA GLY A 368 11.42 -4.05 -2.49
C GLY A 368 10.81 -4.05 -3.89
N GLY A 369 11.25 -4.97 -4.75
CA GLY A 369 10.62 -5.16 -6.05
C GLY A 369 9.32 -5.95 -5.92
N ASP A 370 8.37 -5.69 -6.80
CA ASP A 370 7.12 -6.47 -6.85
C ASP A 370 7.42 -7.90 -7.31
N SER A 371 6.57 -8.84 -6.93
CA SER A 371 6.68 -10.22 -7.41
C SER A 371 5.92 -10.44 -8.71
N GLY A 372 6.25 -11.54 -9.39
CA GLY A 372 5.51 -12.00 -10.54
C GLY A 372 4.27 -12.80 -10.15
N ASP A 373 3.28 -12.75 -11.03
CA ASP A 373 2.06 -13.54 -10.93
C ASP A 373 2.35 -15.01 -11.28
N GLY A 374 1.57 -15.94 -10.73
CA GLY A 374 1.56 -17.33 -11.15
C GLY A 374 0.90 -17.50 -12.51
N GLY A 375 1.38 -18.46 -13.30
CA GLY A 375 0.80 -18.80 -14.59
C GLY A 375 -0.50 -19.59 -14.45
N ASP A 376 -1.40 -19.45 -15.41
CA ASP A 376 -2.64 -20.25 -15.46
C ASP A 376 -2.33 -21.73 -15.76
N GLY A 377 -3.15 -22.63 -15.22
CA GLY A 377 -3.12 -24.05 -15.59
C GLY A 377 -3.52 -24.27 -17.06
N GLY A 378 -3.12 -25.39 -17.64
CA GLY A 378 -3.51 -25.78 -19.00
C GLY A 378 -4.99 -26.12 -19.16
N PHE A 379 -5.60 -25.84 -20.32
CA PHE A 379 -7.00 -26.18 -20.61
C PHE A 379 -7.10 -27.38 -21.55
N VAL A 380 -7.98 -28.36 -21.29
CA VAL A 380 -8.10 -29.57 -22.14
C VAL A 380 -9.50 -29.70 -22.76
N PHE A 381 -9.65 -30.01 -24.04
CA PHE A 381 -10.98 -30.20 -24.64
C PHE A 381 -11.52 -31.60 -24.34
N GLY A 382 -12.64 -31.71 -23.60
CA GLY A 382 -13.39 -32.96 -23.45
C GLY A 382 -12.78 -34.07 -22.54
N GLY A 383 -11.60 -33.84 -21.94
CA GLY A 383 -10.99 -34.75 -20.95
C GLY A 383 -11.53 -34.62 -19.51
N THR A 384 -11.14 -35.51 -18.59
CA THR A 384 -11.57 -35.52 -17.16
C THR A 384 -10.44 -35.19 -16.17
N VAL A 385 -9.28 -34.72 -16.63
CA VAL A 385 -8.11 -34.41 -15.79
C VAL A 385 -7.83 -32.92 -15.88
N GLY A 386 -7.72 -32.23 -14.74
CA GLY A 386 -7.49 -30.79 -14.64
C GLY A 386 -6.04 -30.36 -14.49
N SER A 387 -5.88 -29.04 -14.36
CA SER A 387 -4.61 -28.32 -14.34
C SER A 387 -4.59 -27.29 -13.23
N MET A 388 -3.51 -27.28 -12.44
CA MET A 388 -3.35 -26.33 -11.32
C MET A 388 -2.85 -24.97 -11.82
N GLY A 389 -3.32 -23.89 -11.20
CA GLY A 389 -2.71 -22.58 -11.36
C GLY A 389 -1.40 -22.48 -10.57
N GLY A 390 -0.42 -21.75 -11.10
CA GLY A 390 0.83 -21.47 -10.39
C GLY A 390 0.60 -20.47 -9.25
N ALA A 391 1.32 -20.61 -8.14
CA ALA A 391 1.24 -19.64 -7.06
C ALA A 391 1.90 -18.31 -7.45
N GLY A 392 1.32 -17.20 -7.00
CA GLY A 392 1.98 -15.91 -6.99
C GLY A 392 3.14 -15.90 -5.99
N ALA A 393 4.20 -15.16 -6.28
CA ALA A 393 5.36 -15.10 -5.39
C ALA A 393 5.26 -13.95 -4.39
N ASN A 394 6.15 -13.93 -3.41
CA ASN A 394 6.19 -12.86 -2.41
C ASN A 394 6.91 -11.62 -2.94
N GLY A 395 6.41 -10.45 -2.56
CA GLY A 395 7.07 -9.18 -2.82
C GLY A 395 8.40 -9.05 -2.09
N GLY A 396 9.30 -8.25 -2.65
CA GLY A 396 10.62 -7.99 -2.09
C GLY A 396 10.54 -7.21 -0.78
N VAL A 397 11.42 -7.51 0.17
CA VAL A 397 11.56 -6.71 1.38
C VAL A 397 12.38 -5.45 1.08
N ALA A 398 11.96 -4.29 1.57
CA ALA A 398 12.71 -3.06 1.45
C ALA A 398 14.04 -3.11 2.21
N GLY A 399 15.06 -2.41 1.70
CA GLY A 399 16.37 -2.34 2.35
C GLY A 399 16.43 -1.32 3.50
N ALA A 400 17.43 -1.40 4.36
CA ALA A 400 17.54 -0.50 5.51
C ALA A 400 17.94 0.92 5.09
N ALA A 401 17.32 1.93 5.71
CA ALA A 401 17.71 3.32 5.49
C ALA A 401 18.97 3.72 6.26
N GLY A 402 19.63 4.77 5.81
CA GLY A 402 20.92 5.23 6.29
C GLY A 402 20.78 6.12 7.52
N ASN A 403 21.73 6.05 8.45
CA ASN A 403 21.72 6.96 9.60
C ASN A 403 22.24 8.34 9.20
N GLY A 404 21.64 9.39 9.78
CA GLY A 404 22.17 10.75 9.76
C GLY A 404 23.47 10.87 10.55
N GLY A 405 24.16 12.00 10.34
CA GLY A 405 25.48 12.26 10.91
C GLY A 405 25.45 12.35 12.43
N LEU A 406 26.52 11.88 13.08
CA LEU A 406 26.58 11.74 14.54
C LEU A 406 26.22 13.01 15.32
N LEU A 407 26.52 14.21 14.82
CA LEU A 407 26.19 15.48 15.49
C LEU A 407 24.97 16.15 14.87
N PHE A 408 24.93 16.22 13.53
CA PHE A 408 23.88 16.85 12.75
C PHE A 408 23.53 15.98 11.55
N GLY A 409 22.23 15.68 11.39
CA GLY A 409 21.75 14.98 10.22
C GLY A 409 20.40 14.32 10.45
N ASN A 410 19.54 14.37 9.45
CA ASN A 410 18.30 13.64 9.45
C ASN A 410 18.57 12.15 9.21
N GLY A 411 17.73 11.31 9.82
CA GLY A 411 17.67 9.91 9.46
C GLY A 411 17.18 9.73 8.03
N GLY A 412 17.73 8.78 7.30
CA GLY A 412 17.24 8.44 5.97
C GLY A 412 15.84 7.82 6.07
N ASP A 413 15.01 8.11 5.07
CA ASP A 413 13.67 7.54 4.97
C ASP A 413 13.72 6.07 4.53
N GLY A 414 12.84 5.28 5.13
CA GLY A 414 12.54 3.92 4.70
C GLY A 414 11.83 3.90 3.35
N ALA A 415 11.73 2.71 2.78
CA ALA A 415 11.15 2.47 1.46
C ALA A 415 10.10 1.36 1.53
N ALA A 416 9.21 1.37 0.54
CA ALA A 416 8.12 0.41 0.49
C ALA A 416 8.61 -1.01 0.24
N GLY A 417 7.98 -2.00 0.88
CA GLY A 417 8.07 -3.39 0.43
C GLY A 417 7.37 -3.55 -0.92
N GLY A 418 7.78 -4.53 -1.72
CA GLY A 418 7.14 -4.81 -3.00
C GLY A 418 5.85 -5.60 -2.83
N ASP A 419 4.97 -5.55 -3.82
CA ASP A 419 3.68 -6.23 -3.78
C ASP A 419 3.83 -7.74 -4.05
N GLY A 420 2.92 -8.52 -3.45
CA GLY A 420 2.75 -9.95 -3.69
C GLY A 420 2.08 -10.23 -5.04
N GLY A 421 2.56 -11.25 -5.75
CA GLY A 421 2.03 -11.63 -7.05
C GLY A 421 0.69 -12.33 -6.93
N ALA A 422 -0.18 -12.15 -7.91
CA ALA A 422 -1.43 -12.89 -7.97
C ALA A 422 -1.18 -14.38 -8.28
N GLY A 423 -2.03 -15.25 -7.78
CA GLY A 423 -2.04 -16.65 -8.18
C GLY A 423 -2.69 -16.86 -9.55
N GLY A 424 -2.18 -17.83 -10.30
CA GLY A 424 -2.74 -18.22 -11.59
C GLY A 424 -4.03 -19.01 -11.45
N ASN A 425 -4.86 -19.00 -12.49
CA ASN A 425 -6.14 -19.69 -12.51
C ASN A 425 -5.99 -21.21 -12.67
N GLY A 426 -6.90 -21.97 -12.08
CA GLY A 426 -7.01 -23.44 -12.22
C GLY A 426 -8.12 -23.86 -13.19
N PHE A 427 -8.05 -25.09 -13.71
CA PHE A 427 -9.05 -25.69 -14.61
C PHE A 427 -9.41 -27.14 -14.20
N ARG A 428 -10.70 -27.50 -14.31
CA ARG A 428 -11.35 -28.82 -14.06
C ARG A 428 -10.83 -29.66 -12.89
N ASP A 429 -11.35 -29.43 -11.67
CA ASP A 429 -11.04 -30.18 -10.43
C ASP A 429 -9.67 -29.94 -9.79
N GLN A 430 -8.89 -28.95 -10.24
CA GLN A 430 -7.57 -28.64 -9.65
C GLN A 430 -7.50 -27.21 -9.10
N ASP A 431 -6.68 -27.06 -8.07
CA ASP A 431 -6.57 -25.82 -7.30
C ASP A 431 -5.90 -24.70 -8.11
N ALA A 432 -6.44 -23.48 -7.98
CA ALA A 432 -5.80 -22.28 -8.44
C ALA A 432 -4.65 -21.87 -7.50
N GLY A 433 -3.71 -21.08 -8.01
CA GLY A 433 -2.57 -20.63 -7.24
C GLY A 433 -2.97 -19.66 -6.13
N ALA A 434 -2.33 -19.76 -4.97
CA ALA A 434 -2.44 -18.74 -3.93
C ALA A 434 -1.74 -17.43 -4.37
N GLY A 435 -2.24 -16.30 -3.88
CA GLY A 435 -1.56 -15.02 -3.99
C GLY A 435 -0.38 -14.93 -3.02
N GLY A 436 0.65 -14.18 -3.41
CA GLY A 436 1.85 -14.02 -2.61
C GLY A 436 1.74 -12.96 -1.52
N VAL A 437 2.61 -13.03 -0.52
CA VAL A 437 2.66 -12.07 0.59
C VAL A 437 3.35 -10.79 0.16
N GLY A 438 2.81 -9.64 0.56
CA GLY A 438 3.44 -8.35 0.37
C GLY A 438 4.71 -8.19 1.20
N GLY A 439 5.72 -7.54 0.63
CA GLY A 439 7.01 -7.30 1.27
C GLY A 439 6.91 -6.35 2.46
N ALA A 440 7.75 -6.52 3.47
CA ALA A 440 7.82 -5.56 4.58
C ALA A 440 8.47 -4.25 4.14
N GLY A 441 7.90 -3.13 4.58
CA GLY A 441 8.52 -1.82 4.48
C GLY A 441 9.73 -1.68 5.40
N SER A 442 10.67 -0.81 5.05
CA SER A 442 11.91 -0.71 5.82
C SER A 442 11.85 0.26 6.97
N ASN A 443 12.61 -0.08 8.01
CA ASN A 443 12.84 0.84 9.11
C ASN A 443 13.66 2.04 8.63
N ALA A 444 13.30 3.21 9.14
CA ALA A 444 14.04 4.43 8.92
C ALA A 444 15.43 4.40 9.56
N GLY A 445 16.32 5.20 8.99
CA GLY A 445 17.63 5.44 9.55
C GLY A 445 17.55 6.39 10.72
N LYS A 446 18.47 6.27 11.68
CA LYS A 446 18.46 7.12 12.88
C LYS A 446 18.88 8.55 12.55
N ALA A 447 18.27 9.53 13.21
CA ALA A 447 18.79 10.89 13.23
C ALA A 447 20.17 10.98 13.90
N GLY A 448 20.83 12.12 13.71
CA GLY A 448 22.05 12.47 14.44
C GLY A 448 21.83 12.53 15.95
N LEU A 449 22.89 12.32 16.74
CA LEU A 449 22.76 12.21 18.20
C LEU A 449 22.27 13.50 18.84
N LEU A 450 22.64 14.67 18.32
CA LEU A 450 22.31 15.97 18.93
C LEU A 450 21.19 16.69 18.16
N PHE A 451 21.30 16.77 16.84
CA PHE A 451 20.35 17.49 15.98
C PHE A 451 19.98 16.68 14.75
N GLY A 452 18.69 16.70 14.40
CA GLY A 452 18.18 16.11 13.18
C GLY A 452 16.83 15.43 13.38
N ASN A 453 16.03 15.42 12.33
CA ASN A 453 14.75 14.73 12.33
C ASN A 453 14.95 13.22 12.15
N GLY A 454 14.07 12.44 12.77
CA GLY A 454 13.97 11.02 12.49
C GLY A 454 13.47 10.79 11.07
N GLY A 455 13.98 9.75 10.41
CA GLY A 455 13.48 9.32 9.10
C GLY A 455 12.11 8.65 9.23
N ALA A 456 11.31 8.75 8.17
CA ALA A 456 10.02 8.07 8.08
C ALA A 456 10.22 6.57 7.77
N GLY A 457 9.37 5.70 8.31
CA GLY A 457 9.35 4.29 7.95
C GLY A 457 8.69 4.05 6.60
N GLY A 458 9.11 3.00 5.88
CA GLY A 458 8.55 2.65 4.57
C GLY A 458 7.23 1.86 4.68
N ALA A 459 6.36 1.96 3.68
CA ALA A 459 5.10 1.21 3.66
C ALA A 459 5.32 -0.31 3.45
N GLY A 460 4.45 -1.16 3.98
CA GLY A 460 4.38 -2.55 3.56
C GLY A 460 3.77 -2.67 2.17
N GLY A 461 4.21 -3.65 1.38
CA GLY A 461 3.61 -3.99 0.09
C GLY A 461 2.29 -4.73 0.25
N ASP A 462 1.43 -4.66 -0.75
CA ASP A 462 0.13 -5.33 -0.75
C ASP A 462 0.28 -6.84 -0.98
N GLY A 463 -0.64 -7.64 -0.46
CA GLY A 463 -0.74 -9.05 -0.73
C GLY A 463 -1.40 -9.34 -2.08
N GLY A 464 -0.92 -10.35 -2.79
CA GLY A 464 -1.45 -10.76 -4.08
C GLY A 464 -2.80 -11.46 -3.97
N ASN A 465 -3.63 -11.33 -5.00
CA ASN A 465 -4.91 -12.03 -5.05
C ASN A 465 -4.71 -13.52 -5.36
N GLY A 466 -5.53 -14.40 -4.80
CA GLY A 466 -5.59 -15.80 -5.20
C GLY A 466 -6.25 -15.98 -6.57
N GLY A 467 -5.78 -16.97 -7.34
CA GLY A 467 -6.32 -17.30 -8.65
C GLY A 467 -7.72 -17.92 -8.58
N SER A 468 -8.46 -17.86 -9.68
CA SER A 468 -9.84 -18.37 -9.77
C SER A 468 -9.95 -19.66 -10.58
N HIS A 469 -11.06 -20.38 -10.42
CA HIS A 469 -11.42 -21.52 -11.27
C HIS A 469 -12.38 -21.09 -12.39
N GLN A 470 -12.19 -21.57 -13.62
CA GLN A 470 -12.90 -21.08 -14.83
C GLN A 470 -14.05 -21.99 -15.33
N ASP A 471 -14.35 -23.11 -14.67
CA ASP A 471 -15.43 -24.02 -15.11
C ASP A 471 -16.76 -23.81 -14.38
N ASN A 472 -17.85 -23.78 -15.15
CA ASN A 472 -19.20 -23.44 -14.69
C ASN A 472 -19.95 -24.64 -14.06
N GLY A 473 -19.40 -25.22 -12.98
CA GLY A 473 -20.19 -25.92 -11.95
C GLY A 473 -20.41 -27.43 -12.05
N VAL A 474 -19.71 -28.18 -12.91
CA VAL A 474 -19.84 -29.67 -12.97
C VAL A 474 -18.66 -30.41 -12.32
N PHE A 475 -17.51 -29.74 -12.17
CA PHE A 475 -16.23 -30.27 -11.71
C PHE A 475 -15.70 -29.32 -10.62
N GLY A 476 -15.40 -29.80 -9.40
CA GLY A 476 -14.97 -28.98 -8.27
C GLY A 476 -13.46 -28.94 -8.03
N GLY A 477 -12.85 -27.76 -8.26
CA GLY A 477 -11.52 -27.38 -7.76
C GLY A 477 -11.57 -26.11 -6.90
N ASP A 478 -10.53 -25.85 -6.11
CA ASP A 478 -10.50 -24.70 -5.20
C ASP A 478 -9.81 -23.47 -5.82
N GLY A 479 -10.20 -22.30 -5.33
CA GLY A 479 -9.52 -21.05 -5.64
C GLY A 479 -8.17 -20.92 -4.91
N GLY A 480 -7.45 -19.85 -5.18
CA GLY A 480 -6.29 -19.46 -4.39
C GLY A 480 -6.68 -18.67 -3.15
N ALA A 481 -5.97 -18.85 -2.03
CA ALA A 481 -6.03 -17.90 -0.92
C ALA A 481 -5.37 -16.56 -1.32
N GLY A 482 -5.91 -15.45 -0.84
CA GLY A 482 -5.25 -14.15 -0.95
C GLY A 482 -4.04 -14.05 -0.02
N GLY A 483 -2.98 -13.38 -0.46
CA GLY A 483 -1.77 -13.16 0.31
C GLY A 483 -1.93 -12.07 1.37
N ASN A 484 -1.18 -12.15 2.46
CA ASN A 484 -1.21 -11.10 3.49
C ASN A 484 -0.46 -9.85 3.02
N GLY A 485 -0.89 -8.68 3.47
CA GLY A 485 -0.15 -7.43 3.30
C GLY A 485 1.10 -7.38 4.19
N GLY A 486 2.12 -6.68 3.70
CA GLY A 486 3.37 -6.46 4.40
C GLY A 486 3.23 -5.49 5.57
N VAL A 487 4.06 -5.65 6.59
CA VAL A 487 4.11 -4.70 7.72
C VAL A 487 4.79 -3.39 7.31
N GLY A 488 4.29 -2.27 7.82
CA GLY A 488 4.93 -0.96 7.70
C GLY A 488 6.20 -0.89 8.54
N GLY A 489 7.22 -0.21 8.01
CA GLY A 489 8.50 -0.01 8.67
C GLY A 489 8.42 1.01 9.81
N ALA A 490 9.21 0.80 10.86
CA ALA A 490 9.28 1.74 11.97
C ALA A 490 10.04 3.01 11.57
N ALA A 491 9.54 4.16 12.00
CA ALA A 491 10.30 5.40 11.94
C ALA A 491 11.40 5.44 13.01
N SER A 492 12.30 6.40 12.87
CA SER A 492 13.35 6.63 13.86
C SER A 492 13.06 7.86 14.71
N ASN A 493 13.64 7.87 15.90
CA ASN A 493 13.59 9.03 16.77
C ASN A 493 14.47 10.15 16.20
N ALA A 494 14.10 11.38 16.53
CA ALA A 494 14.93 12.55 16.32
C ALA A 494 16.18 12.55 17.20
N GLY A 495 17.08 13.49 16.90
CA GLY A 495 18.27 13.75 17.71
C GLY A 495 17.94 14.24 19.11
N LEU A 496 18.84 13.99 20.06
CA LEU A 496 18.61 14.17 21.50
C LEU A 496 18.21 15.60 21.86
N LEU A 497 18.75 16.63 21.22
CA LEU A 497 18.49 18.02 21.60
C LEU A 497 17.34 18.61 20.80
N TRP A 498 17.38 18.46 19.47
CA TRP A 498 16.35 18.99 18.58
C TRP A 498 16.11 18.08 17.38
N GLY A 499 14.84 17.77 17.15
CA GLY A 499 14.33 17.27 15.87
C GLY A 499 12.92 16.73 16.05
N ASP A 500 12.20 16.59 14.94
CA ASP A 500 10.93 15.89 14.90
C ASP A 500 11.15 14.39 14.72
N GLY A 501 10.33 13.57 15.39
CA GLY A 501 10.33 12.13 15.17
C GLY A 501 9.76 11.76 13.80
N GLY A 502 10.26 10.69 13.19
CA GLY A 502 9.77 10.24 11.89
C GLY A 502 8.36 9.63 11.95
N ALA A 503 7.64 9.67 10.84
CA ALA A 503 6.34 9.00 10.72
C ALA A 503 6.51 7.49 10.45
N GLY A 504 5.73 6.64 11.11
CA GLY A 504 5.71 5.21 10.84
C GLY A 504 5.14 4.89 9.45
N GLY A 505 5.63 3.84 8.80
CA GLY A 505 5.12 3.43 7.48
C GLY A 505 3.74 2.77 7.58
N ALA A 506 2.89 2.92 6.57
CA ALA A 506 1.61 2.21 6.53
C ALA A 506 1.82 0.69 6.31
N GLY A 507 0.91 -0.15 6.79
CA GLY A 507 0.86 -1.55 6.42
C GLY A 507 0.17 -1.76 5.07
N GLY A 508 0.58 -2.78 4.32
CA GLY A 508 -0.02 -3.14 3.03
C GLY A 508 -1.38 -3.82 3.18
N ALA A 509 -2.23 -3.73 2.16
CA ALA A 509 -3.51 -4.43 2.12
C ALA A 509 -3.32 -5.95 1.93
N GLY A 510 -4.25 -6.75 2.44
CA GLY A 510 -4.32 -8.18 2.12
C GLY A 510 -5.02 -8.42 0.78
N GLY A 511 -4.56 -9.43 0.05
CA GLY A 511 -5.13 -9.85 -1.22
C GLY A 511 -6.45 -10.61 -1.05
N SER A 512 -7.29 -10.56 -2.07
CA SER A 512 -8.54 -11.30 -2.15
C SER A 512 -8.32 -12.77 -2.50
N SER A 513 -9.12 -13.67 -1.94
CA SER A 513 -9.16 -15.07 -2.36
C SER A 513 -9.98 -15.26 -3.63
N GLY A 514 -9.56 -16.21 -4.45
CA GLY A 514 -10.25 -16.56 -5.69
C GLY A 514 -11.51 -17.40 -5.46
N VAL A 515 -12.24 -17.66 -6.55
CA VAL A 515 -13.46 -18.47 -6.53
C VAL A 515 -13.13 -19.94 -6.25
N SER A 516 -13.84 -20.55 -5.29
CA SER A 516 -13.56 -21.90 -4.77
C SER A 516 -14.81 -22.79 -4.76
N SER A 517 -14.66 -24.11 -4.79
CA SER A 517 -15.80 -25.05 -4.83
C SER A 517 -15.81 -26.14 -3.76
N THR A 518 -14.68 -26.41 -3.09
CA THR A 518 -14.58 -27.43 -2.04
C THR A 518 -14.00 -26.92 -0.71
N VAL A 519 -13.21 -25.82 -0.72
CA VAL A 519 -12.65 -25.18 0.50
C VAL A 519 -13.00 -23.70 0.60
N ALA A 520 -13.32 -23.25 1.81
CA ALA A 520 -13.47 -21.84 2.15
C ALA A 520 -12.10 -21.20 2.39
N LEU A 521 -11.73 -20.19 1.59
CA LEU A 521 -10.41 -19.55 1.67
C LEU A 521 -10.57 -18.13 2.19
N ALA A 522 -9.97 -17.87 3.34
CA ALA A 522 -9.98 -16.53 3.93
C ALA A 522 -9.20 -15.55 3.04
N GLY A 523 -9.67 -14.31 2.93
CA GLY A 523 -8.87 -13.23 2.34
C GLY A 523 -7.63 -12.95 3.18
N GLY A 524 -6.60 -12.40 2.54
CA GLY A 524 -5.35 -12.04 3.21
C GLY A 524 -5.57 -10.99 4.30
N ALA A 525 -4.84 -11.08 5.41
CA ALA A 525 -4.85 -10.04 6.43
C ALA A 525 -4.10 -8.79 5.95
N GLY A 526 -4.58 -7.61 6.34
CA GLY A 526 -3.83 -6.37 6.18
C GLY A 526 -2.64 -6.29 7.13
N GLY A 527 -1.54 -5.71 6.67
CA GLY A 527 -0.33 -5.50 7.45
C GLY A 527 -0.53 -4.44 8.53
N ALA A 528 0.14 -4.60 9.67
CA ALA A 528 0.18 -3.56 10.69
C ALA A 528 1.00 -2.35 10.22
N GLY A 529 0.64 -1.15 10.67
CA GLY A 529 1.47 0.03 10.50
C GLY A 529 2.80 -0.07 11.27
N GLY A 530 3.75 0.78 10.92
CA GLY A 530 5.04 0.91 11.57
C GLY A 530 4.99 1.91 12.72
N VAL A 531 5.81 1.70 13.75
CA VAL A 531 5.82 2.57 14.95
C VAL A 531 6.42 3.94 14.61
N ALA A 532 5.85 5.01 15.15
CA ALA A 532 6.36 6.36 15.02
C ALA A 532 7.67 6.60 15.78
N GLY A 533 8.46 7.56 15.29
CA GLY A 533 9.62 8.10 15.97
C GLY A 533 9.27 9.12 17.04
N LYS A 534 10.02 9.14 18.13
CA LYS A 534 9.93 10.18 19.17
C LYS A 534 10.69 11.45 18.78
N ALA A 535 10.28 12.59 19.31
CA ALA A 535 10.99 13.85 19.15
C ALA A 535 12.32 13.87 19.93
N GLY A 536 13.11 14.92 19.69
CA GLY A 536 14.23 15.29 20.55
C GLY A 536 13.79 15.71 21.96
N LEU A 537 14.69 15.56 22.94
CA LEU A 537 14.42 15.83 24.35
C LEU A 537 14.11 17.29 24.64
N LEU A 538 14.68 18.26 23.92
CA LEU A 538 14.47 19.68 24.22
C LEU A 538 13.37 20.30 23.37
N PHE A 539 13.46 20.15 22.04
CA PHE A 539 12.48 20.67 21.09
C PHE A 539 12.18 19.67 19.97
N GLY A 540 10.90 19.54 19.63
CA GLY A 540 10.44 18.81 18.46
C GLY A 540 9.11 18.10 18.71
N ASN A 541 8.46 17.72 17.62
CA ASN A 541 7.20 17.00 17.64
C ASN A 541 7.44 15.50 17.47
N GLY A 542 6.59 14.69 18.09
CA GLY A 542 6.57 13.26 17.82
C GLY A 542 6.03 12.96 16.43
N GLY A 543 6.51 11.89 15.81
CA GLY A 543 6.06 11.47 14.48
C GLY A 543 4.67 10.83 14.51
N ALA A 544 3.98 10.80 13.37
CA ALA A 544 2.72 10.09 13.25
C ALA A 544 2.92 8.57 13.26
N GLY A 545 2.01 7.82 13.87
CA GLY A 545 1.95 6.37 13.77
C GLY A 545 1.55 5.93 12.36
N GLY A 546 2.03 4.76 11.94
CA GLY A 546 1.64 4.17 10.67
C GLY A 546 0.22 3.60 10.71
N ASP A 547 -0.51 3.80 9.61
CA ASP A 547 -1.84 3.22 9.42
C ASP A 547 -1.75 1.71 9.16
N GLY A 548 -2.76 0.95 9.57
CA GLY A 548 -2.88 -0.47 9.24
C GLY A 548 -3.54 -0.69 7.86
N GLY A 549 -3.10 -1.71 7.14
CA GLY A 549 -3.63 -2.08 5.84
C GLY A 549 -5.01 -2.75 5.92
N ALA A 550 -5.81 -2.66 4.86
CA ALA A 550 -7.11 -3.33 4.80
C ALA A 550 -6.97 -4.86 4.64
N GLY A 551 -7.92 -5.64 5.15
CA GLY A 551 -8.02 -7.07 4.87
C GLY A 551 -8.63 -7.36 3.50
N GLY A 552 -8.20 -8.44 2.86
CA GLY A 552 -8.70 -8.90 1.56
C GLY A 552 -10.03 -9.65 1.66
N THR A 553 -10.73 -9.80 0.53
CA THR A 553 -12.02 -10.51 0.52
C THR A 553 -11.86 -12.03 0.55
N GLY A 554 -12.77 -12.74 1.21
CA GLY A 554 -12.82 -14.20 1.18
C GLY A 554 -13.34 -14.78 -0.13
N SER A 555 -13.11 -16.08 -0.35
CA SER A 555 -13.47 -16.78 -1.60
C SER A 555 -14.99 -16.87 -1.80
N LEU A 556 -15.45 -16.61 -3.02
CA LEU A 556 -16.79 -16.99 -3.46
C LEU A 556 -16.90 -18.53 -3.56
N ALA A 557 -17.92 -19.13 -2.95
CA ALA A 557 -18.16 -20.58 -3.00
C ALA A 557 -19.16 -21.01 -4.09
N LEU A 558 -18.74 -21.95 -4.95
CA LEU A 558 -19.57 -22.60 -5.99
C LEU A 558 -19.91 -24.04 -5.57
N GLY A 559 -21.19 -24.39 -5.46
CA GLY A 559 -21.58 -25.74 -5.01
C GLY A 559 -21.46 -26.84 -6.06
N ASN A 560 -20.95 -28.01 -5.67
CA ASN A 560 -21.07 -29.27 -6.43
C ASN A 560 -21.69 -30.41 -5.59
N SER A 561 -21.86 -31.59 -6.18
CA SER A 561 -22.53 -32.75 -5.56
C SER A 561 -21.74 -33.48 -4.45
N ASN A 562 -20.48 -33.11 -4.16
CA ASN A 562 -19.56 -33.88 -3.31
C ASN A 562 -19.13 -33.16 -2.01
N GLY A 563 -19.60 -31.94 -1.75
CA GLY A 563 -19.31 -31.16 -0.55
C GLY A 563 -19.58 -29.69 -0.81
N VAL A 564 -20.08 -28.96 0.21
CA VAL A 564 -20.48 -27.57 0.03
C VAL A 564 -19.76 -26.68 1.06
N PRO A 565 -18.62 -26.06 0.71
CA PRO A 565 -17.93 -25.16 1.62
C PRO A 565 -18.69 -23.85 1.76
N ASP A 566 -18.70 -23.26 2.94
CA ASP A 566 -19.16 -21.88 3.12
C ASP A 566 -18.23 -20.91 2.34
N GLY A 567 -18.69 -19.68 2.14
CA GLY A 567 -17.89 -18.61 1.60
C GLY A 567 -16.67 -18.36 2.49
N GLY A 568 -15.56 -17.95 1.88
CA GLY A 568 -14.35 -17.65 2.62
C GLY A 568 -14.55 -16.45 3.55
N ALA A 569 -13.93 -16.45 4.73
CA ALA A 569 -13.95 -15.28 5.60
C ALA A 569 -13.18 -14.10 4.98
N GLY A 570 -13.59 -12.87 5.26
CA GLY A 570 -12.77 -11.70 4.96
C GLY A 570 -11.52 -11.67 5.84
N GLY A 571 -10.42 -11.16 5.29
CA GLY A 571 -9.18 -10.95 6.04
C GLY A 571 -9.33 -9.87 7.10
N ALA A 572 -8.59 -9.99 8.20
CA ALA A 572 -8.59 -8.96 9.23
C ALA A 572 -7.86 -7.69 8.75
N GLY A 573 -8.31 -6.52 9.16
CA GLY A 573 -7.59 -5.26 8.99
C GLY A 573 -6.37 -5.17 9.90
N GLY A 574 -5.28 -4.57 9.42
CA GLY A 574 -4.07 -4.33 10.19
C GLY A 574 -4.26 -3.25 11.25
N ALA A 575 -3.53 -3.36 12.37
CA ALA A 575 -3.57 -2.33 13.41
C ALA A 575 -2.77 -1.08 13.00
N GLY A 576 -3.30 0.09 13.31
CA GLY A 576 -2.53 1.33 13.34
C GLY A 576 -1.64 1.40 14.58
N THR A 577 -0.55 2.16 14.53
CA THR A 577 0.41 2.24 15.64
C THR A 577 0.39 3.58 16.36
N ALA A 578 0.96 3.61 17.55
CA ALA A 578 1.00 4.83 18.34
C ALA A 578 1.87 5.92 17.68
N GLY A 579 1.44 7.17 17.84
CA GLY A 579 2.24 8.34 17.53
C GLY A 579 3.39 8.51 18.52
N GLY A 580 4.43 9.21 18.08
CA GLY A 580 5.63 9.44 18.85
C GLY A 580 5.41 10.45 19.97
N ASP A 581 6.09 10.26 21.09
CA ASP A 581 6.11 11.25 22.16
C ASP A 581 7.01 12.43 21.78
N ALA A 582 6.65 13.63 22.24
CA ALA A 582 7.52 14.80 22.25
C ALA A 582 8.42 14.85 23.50
N GLY A 583 9.46 15.70 23.46
CA GLY A 583 10.46 15.84 24.53
C GLY A 583 10.04 16.78 25.65
N LEU A 584 10.67 17.96 25.74
CA LEU A 584 10.36 19.01 26.73
C LEU A 584 9.38 20.03 26.15
N TRP A 585 9.60 20.42 24.89
CA TRP A 585 8.75 21.30 24.11
C TRP A 585 8.37 20.64 22.78
N GLY A 586 7.08 20.67 22.46
CA GLY A 586 6.55 20.20 21.19
C GLY A 586 5.35 19.29 21.37
N ASN A 587 4.71 18.95 20.26
CA ASN A 587 3.45 18.23 20.26
C ASN A 587 3.67 16.74 20.08
N GLY A 588 2.82 15.94 20.72
CA GLY A 588 2.80 14.50 20.46
C GLY A 588 2.30 14.20 19.05
N GLY A 589 2.80 13.12 18.45
CA GLY A 589 2.39 12.69 17.13
C GLY A 589 1.02 12.02 17.13
N ALA A 590 0.27 12.11 16.03
CA ALA A 590 -0.99 11.40 15.90
C ALA A 590 -0.78 9.87 15.84
N GLY A 591 -1.71 9.09 16.38
CA GLY A 591 -1.73 7.64 16.18
C GLY A 591 -2.26 7.28 14.79
N GLY A 592 -1.77 6.17 14.23
CA GLY A 592 -2.22 5.66 12.94
C GLY A 592 -3.61 5.02 13.01
N HIS A 593 -4.35 5.08 11.92
CA HIS A 593 -5.66 4.47 11.79
C HIS A 593 -5.58 2.94 11.65
N GLY A 594 -6.59 2.24 12.16
CA GLY A 594 -6.74 0.81 11.91
C GLY A 594 -7.28 0.54 10.52
N GLY A 595 -6.81 -0.53 9.89
CA GLY A 595 -7.26 -0.98 8.58
C GLY A 595 -8.67 -1.58 8.61
N ALA A 596 -9.41 -1.44 7.52
CA ALA A 596 -10.73 -2.08 7.39
C ALA A 596 -10.61 -3.60 7.31
N GLY A 597 -11.58 -4.33 7.85
CA GLY A 597 -11.71 -5.77 7.61
C GLY A 597 -12.24 -6.06 6.21
N GLY A 598 -11.78 -7.17 5.62
CA GLY A 598 -12.19 -7.59 4.29
C GLY A 598 -13.60 -8.17 4.26
N HIS A 599 -14.24 -8.18 3.10
CA HIS A 599 -15.57 -8.78 2.95
C HIS A 599 -15.51 -10.31 2.98
N GLY A 600 -16.48 -10.96 3.61
CA GLY A 600 -16.70 -12.39 3.47
C GLY A 600 -17.20 -12.74 2.08
N GLY A 601 -16.80 -13.89 1.57
CA GLY A 601 -17.18 -14.36 0.24
C GLY A 601 -18.62 -14.86 0.20
N ASP A 602 -19.29 -14.63 -0.93
CA ASP A 602 -20.64 -15.14 -1.16
C ASP A 602 -20.64 -16.67 -1.37
N SER A 603 -21.81 -17.29 -1.34
CA SER A 603 -21.97 -18.72 -1.55
C SER A 603 -23.20 -19.05 -2.37
N THR A 604 -23.03 -19.91 -3.37
CA THR A 604 -24.13 -20.34 -4.26
C THR A 604 -24.79 -21.65 -3.81
N ALA A 605 -24.26 -22.34 -2.78
CA ALA A 605 -24.85 -23.60 -2.30
C ALA A 605 -24.89 -23.81 -0.76
N SER A 606 -24.17 -23.00 0.02
CA SER A 606 -23.94 -23.10 1.48
C SER A 606 -24.02 -21.72 2.11
N GLY A 607 -23.48 -21.52 3.32
CA GLY A 607 -23.49 -20.23 4.01
C GLY A 607 -22.43 -19.26 3.50
N GLY A 608 -22.74 -17.97 3.44
CA GLY A 608 -21.77 -16.94 3.13
C GLY A 608 -20.68 -16.81 4.20
N GLY A 609 -19.49 -16.36 3.80
CA GLY A 609 -18.36 -16.17 4.70
C GLY A 609 -18.53 -14.97 5.62
N ALA A 610 -18.00 -15.03 6.84
CA ALA A 610 -17.98 -13.89 7.74
C ALA A 610 -17.10 -12.76 7.20
N GLY A 611 -17.49 -11.50 7.43
CA GLY A 611 -16.61 -10.36 7.21
C GLY A 611 -15.45 -10.35 8.20
N GLY A 612 -14.30 -9.84 7.77
CA GLY A 612 -13.13 -9.70 8.62
C GLY A 612 -13.28 -8.61 9.66
N ASP A 613 -12.69 -8.81 10.83
CA ASP A 613 -12.60 -7.77 11.86
C ASP A 613 -11.64 -6.66 11.42
N ALA A 614 -11.95 -5.42 11.80
CA ALA A 614 -11.08 -4.29 11.52
C ALA A 614 -9.93 -4.17 12.53
N GLY A 615 -8.86 -3.50 12.10
CA GLY A 615 -7.75 -3.15 12.97
C GLY A 615 -8.08 -2.03 13.94
N ALA A 616 -7.43 -2.05 15.12
CA ALA A 616 -7.50 -0.95 16.07
C ALA A 616 -6.66 0.26 15.60
N GLY A 617 -7.08 1.47 15.97
CA GLY A 617 -6.29 2.68 15.82
C GLY A 617 -5.24 2.80 16.93
N GLY A 618 -4.11 3.42 16.61
CA GLY A 618 -3.02 3.66 17.54
C GLY A 618 -3.27 4.86 18.45
N GLY A 619 -2.68 4.84 19.65
CA GLY A 619 -2.75 5.99 20.56
C GLY A 619 -1.98 7.21 20.04
N GLY A 620 -2.44 8.42 20.35
CA GLY A 620 -1.66 9.63 20.15
C GLY A 620 -0.49 9.70 21.12
N GLY A 621 0.64 10.21 20.63
CA GLY A 621 1.83 10.41 21.44
C GLY A 621 1.66 11.52 22.48
N SER A 622 2.41 11.44 23.56
CA SER A 622 2.38 12.48 24.60
C SER A 622 3.08 13.74 24.10
N ALA A 623 2.59 14.91 24.55
CA ALA A 623 3.25 16.18 24.32
C ALA A 623 4.56 16.31 25.11
N GLY A 624 5.30 17.38 24.81
CA GLY A 624 6.50 17.74 25.53
C GLY A 624 6.20 18.01 27.01
N LEU A 625 7.09 17.57 27.90
CA LEU A 625 6.91 17.62 29.35
C LEU A 625 6.56 19.01 29.89
N LEU A 626 7.04 20.10 29.31
CA LEU A 626 6.68 21.45 29.74
C LEU A 626 5.51 21.98 28.91
N VAL A 627 5.67 22.08 27.60
CA VAL A 627 4.67 22.71 26.74
C VAL A 627 4.47 21.92 25.47
N GLY A 628 3.21 21.73 25.12
CA GLY A 628 2.78 21.14 23.87
C GLY A 628 1.43 20.45 24.00
N THR A 629 0.81 20.19 22.85
CA THR A 629 -0.45 19.46 22.78
C THR A 629 -0.22 17.97 22.58
N GLY A 630 -1.06 17.14 23.20
CA GLY A 630 -1.02 15.70 22.96
C GLY A 630 -1.46 15.36 21.54
N GLY A 631 -0.93 14.29 20.97
CA GLY A 631 -1.34 13.83 19.65
C GLY A 631 -2.75 13.25 19.64
N ALA A 632 -3.46 13.36 18.52
CA ALA A 632 -4.75 12.69 18.36
C ALA A 632 -4.57 11.16 18.31
N GLY A 633 -5.52 10.41 18.88
CA GLY A 633 -5.59 8.97 18.68
C GLY A 633 -6.11 8.63 17.28
N GLY A 634 -5.58 7.57 16.68
CA GLY A 634 -6.04 7.06 15.39
C GLY A 634 -7.43 6.42 15.49
N GLY A 635 -8.23 6.57 14.45
CA GLY A 635 -9.53 5.90 14.36
C GLY A 635 -9.37 4.38 14.13
N GLY A 636 -10.31 3.58 14.65
CA GLY A 636 -10.40 2.16 14.33
C GLY A 636 -10.96 1.92 12.93
N GLY A 637 -10.56 0.81 12.32
CA GLY A 637 -11.03 0.45 10.98
C GLY A 637 -12.49 0.01 10.95
N HIS A 638 -13.10 0.00 9.76
CA HIS A 638 -14.46 -0.54 9.58
C HIS A 638 -14.45 -2.06 9.44
N GLY A 639 -15.38 -2.76 10.09
CA GLY A 639 -15.54 -4.20 9.94
C GLY A 639 -16.03 -4.56 8.54
N GLY A 640 -15.57 -5.71 8.03
CA GLY A 640 -15.95 -6.19 6.71
C GLY A 640 -17.39 -6.69 6.66
N GLY A 641 -18.04 -6.53 5.50
CA GLY A 641 -19.38 -7.10 5.31
C GLY A 641 -19.32 -8.62 5.18
N GLY A 642 -20.31 -9.35 5.70
CA GLY A 642 -20.45 -10.79 5.49
C GLY A 642 -21.03 -11.13 4.12
N GLY A 643 -20.65 -12.27 3.58
CA GLY A 643 -21.08 -12.75 2.26
C GLY A 643 -22.51 -13.29 2.24
N GLN A 644 -23.13 -13.30 1.07
CA GLN A 644 -24.49 -13.80 0.84
C GLN A 644 -24.55 -15.34 0.89
N GLY A 645 -25.64 -15.90 1.40
CA GLY A 645 -25.94 -17.34 1.33
C GLY A 645 -26.69 -17.75 0.04
N SER A 646 -26.74 -19.06 -0.24
CA SER A 646 -27.31 -19.64 -1.47
C SER A 646 -28.82 -19.44 -1.69
N PHE A 647 -29.21 -19.05 -2.91
CA PHE A 647 -30.60 -19.10 -3.39
C PHE A 647 -30.83 -20.34 -4.28
N GLY A 648 -31.37 -21.45 -3.73
CA GLY A 648 -32.00 -22.50 -4.55
C GLY A 648 -31.46 -23.95 -4.48
N GLY A 649 -30.61 -24.31 -3.51
CA GLY A 649 -30.18 -25.70 -3.26
C GLY A 649 -31.03 -26.44 -2.20
N ALA A 650 -30.87 -27.78 -2.09
CA ALA A 650 -31.66 -28.67 -1.21
C ALA A 650 -31.45 -28.48 0.32
N GLY A 651 -30.90 -27.35 0.76
CA GLY A 651 -30.69 -27.05 2.19
C GLY A 651 -30.53 -25.57 2.59
N GLY A 652 -30.52 -24.62 1.63
CA GLY A 652 -30.36 -23.18 1.87
C GLY A 652 -29.02 -22.80 2.56
N GLY A 653 -28.50 -21.60 2.32
CA GLY A 653 -27.32 -21.06 3.02
C GLY A 653 -27.67 -20.19 4.23
N LEU A 654 -26.81 -20.04 5.24
CA LEU A 654 -26.90 -18.87 6.13
C LEU A 654 -26.18 -17.69 5.45
N GLY A 655 -26.51 -16.45 5.80
CA GLY A 655 -25.62 -15.33 5.46
C GLY A 655 -24.31 -15.42 6.25
N GLY A 656 -23.31 -14.67 5.83
CA GLY A 656 -22.09 -14.44 6.61
C GLY A 656 -22.28 -13.31 7.62
N ALA A 657 -21.76 -13.48 8.84
CA ALA A 657 -21.81 -12.44 9.86
C ALA A 657 -20.97 -11.21 9.44
N GLY A 658 -21.36 -10.02 9.86
CA GLY A 658 -20.52 -8.83 9.66
C GLY A 658 -19.34 -8.81 10.63
N GLY A 659 -18.17 -8.34 10.18
CA GLY A 659 -16.99 -8.19 11.01
C GLY A 659 -17.09 -7.04 12.02
N GLY A 660 -16.40 -7.14 13.15
CA GLY A 660 -16.35 -6.09 14.16
C GLY A 660 -15.59 -4.85 13.70
N GLY A 661 -16.05 -3.67 14.09
CA GLY A 661 -15.32 -2.42 13.92
C GLY A 661 -14.15 -2.32 14.90
N GLY A 662 -13.06 -1.71 14.46
CA GLY A 662 -11.84 -1.54 15.25
C GLY A 662 -12.02 -0.51 16.36
N THR A 663 -11.28 -0.67 17.46
CA THR A 663 -11.27 0.33 18.54
C THR A 663 -10.47 1.57 18.14
N GLY A 664 -10.90 2.75 18.58
CA GLY A 664 -10.15 4.00 18.42
C GLY A 664 -9.04 4.13 19.46
N GLY A 665 -7.90 4.71 19.07
CA GLY A 665 -6.77 4.96 19.96
C GLY A 665 -7.02 6.11 20.92
N ALA A 666 -6.45 6.07 22.13
CA ALA A 666 -6.53 7.19 23.06
C ALA A 666 -5.72 8.39 22.56
N GLY A 667 -6.19 9.61 22.83
CA GLY A 667 -5.42 10.84 22.62
C GLY A 667 -4.26 10.96 23.62
N GLY A 668 -3.17 11.58 23.19
CA GLY A 668 -1.99 11.81 24.01
C GLY A 668 -2.21 12.88 25.08
N ASN A 669 -1.48 12.81 26.19
CA ASN A 669 -1.55 13.84 27.23
C ASN A 669 -0.73 15.07 26.84
N ALA A 670 -1.15 16.24 27.30
CA ALA A 670 -0.42 17.49 27.14
C ALA A 670 0.75 17.67 28.12
N GLY A 671 1.54 18.73 27.91
CA GLY A 671 2.68 19.08 28.76
C GLY A 671 2.29 19.61 30.14
N TRP A 672 3.17 19.44 31.13
CA TRP A 672 2.96 19.83 32.52
C TRP A 672 2.60 21.31 32.71
N LEU A 673 3.28 22.23 32.03
CA LEU A 673 3.04 23.66 32.17
C LEU A 673 1.84 24.11 31.33
N SER A 674 1.83 23.81 30.02
CA SER A 674 0.79 24.30 29.12
C SER A 674 0.55 23.40 27.92
N GLY A 675 -0.71 23.18 27.57
CA GLY A 675 -1.13 22.60 26.31
C GLY A 675 -2.41 21.78 26.42
N ASP A 676 -3.01 21.48 25.28
CA ASP A 676 -4.27 20.75 25.21
C ASP A 676 -4.05 19.25 25.05
N GLY A 677 -4.90 18.45 25.68
CA GLY A 677 -4.90 17.01 25.50
C GLY A 677 -5.31 16.64 24.08
N GLY A 678 -4.74 15.57 23.54
CA GLY A 678 -5.10 15.07 22.22
C GLY A 678 -6.52 14.49 22.20
N THR A 679 -7.20 14.59 21.06
CA THR A 679 -8.52 13.98 20.88
C THR A 679 -8.40 12.45 20.83
N GLY A 680 -9.38 11.74 21.41
CA GLY A 680 -9.50 10.29 21.25
C GLY A 680 -9.96 9.92 19.85
N GLY A 681 -9.43 8.81 19.33
CA GLY A 681 -9.80 8.26 18.03
C GLY A 681 -11.21 7.69 18.02
N HIS A 682 -11.89 7.78 16.88
CA HIS A 682 -13.21 7.21 16.69
C HIS A 682 -13.14 5.68 16.63
N GLY A 683 -14.14 5.00 17.18
CA GLY A 683 -14.34 3.57 16.92
C GLY A 683 -14.87 3.35 15.52
N GLY A 684 -14.46 2.26 14.87
CA GLY A 684 -14.89 1.92 13.53
C GLY A 684 -16.27 1.28 13.51
N ASN A 685 -17.02 1.50 12.43
CA ASN A 685 -18.33 0.85 12.26
C ASN A 685 -18.19 -0.67 12.08
N GLY A 686 -19.16 -1.44 12.58
CA GLY A 686 -19.28 -2.87 12.31
C GLY A 686 -19.81 -3.14 10.89
N GLY A 687 -19.42 -4.28 10.33
CA GLY A 687 -19.82 -4.70 8.99
C GLY A 687 -21.27 -5.16 8.92
N ALA A 688 -21.92 -4.94 7.79
CA ALA A 688 -23.24 -5.53 7.51
C ALA A 688 -23.10 -7.04 7.32
N SER A 689 -24.06 -7.83 7.80
CA SER A 689 -24.13 -9.26 7.48
C SER A 689 -24.75 -9.54 6.11
N GLY A 690 -24.45 -10.71 5.56
CA GLY A 690 -25.10 -11.23 4.37
C GLY A 690 -26.51 -11.77 4.61
N GLN A 691 -27.23 -11.97 3.52
CA GLN A 691 -28.59 -12.50 3.48
C GLN A 691 -28.59 -14.02 3.63
N GLY A 692 -29.57 -14.55 4.35
CA GLY A 692 -29.90 -15.97 4.42
C GLY A 692 -30.44 -16.48 3.09
N GLY A 693 -30.10 -17.71 2.77
CA GLY A 693 -30.48 -18.40 1.55
C GLY A 693 -31.84 -19.10 1.62
N ASN A 694 -32.33 -19.54 0.46
CA ASN A 694 -33.63 -20.23 0.31
C ASN A 694 -33.42 -21.74 0.20
N GLU A 695 -34.19 -22.56 0.94
CA GLU A 695 -34.29 -24.00 0.66
C GLU A 695 -35.09 -24.23 -0.64
N GLY A 696 -34.52 -24.98 -1.59
CA GLY A 696 -35.18 -25.38 -2.82
C GLY A 696 -36.07 -26.62 -2.65
N GLY A 697 -37.29 -26.60 -3.22
CA GLY A 697 -38.23 -27.74 -3.24
C GLY A 697 -39.59 -27.43 -2.62
N ILE A 698 -40.61 -28.28 -2.88
CA ILE A 698 -41.95 -28.13 -2.30
C ILE A 698 -41.86 -28.31 -0.78
N GLY A 699 -42.03 -27.22 -0.03
CA GLY A 699 -42.04 -27.20 1.44
C GLY A 699 -40.76 -26.69 2.11
N GLY A 700 -39.78 -26.17 1.35
CA GLY A 700 -38.55 -25.60 1.91
C GLY A 700 -38.79 -24.34 2.75
N ILE A 701 -38.11 -24.24 3.89
CA ILE A 701 -38.13 -23.06 4.77
C ILE A 701 -37.00 -22.09 4.43
N GLY A 702 -37.23 -20.81 4.68
CA GLY A 702 -36.18 -19.80 4.61
C GLY A 702 -35.20 -19.93 5.76
N ARG A 703 -33.90 -19.73 5.50
CA ARG A 703 -32.86 -19.74 6.55
C ARG A 703 -32.87 -18.42 7.31
N MET A 704 -32.51 -18.44 8.59
CA MET A 704 -32.36 -17.21 9.37
C MET A 704 -31.25 -16.33 8.78
N GLY A 705 -31.44 -15.02 8.83
CA GLY A 705 -30.38 -14.04 8.68
C GLY A 705 -29.41 -14.13 9.85
N VAL A 706 -28.20 -13.61 9.66
CA VAL A 706 -27.15 -13.61 10.67
C VAL A 706 -26.87 -12.20 11.17
N ASP A 707 -26.16 -12.09 12.28
CA ASP A 707 -25.99 -10.82 12.97
C ASP A 707 -24.99 -9.90 12.27
N GLY A 708 -25.30 -8.59 12.29
CA GLY A 708 -24.37 -7.55 11.89
C GLY A 708 -23.22 -7.41 12.89
N GLY A 709 -22.07 -6.94 12.41
CA GLY A 709 -20.88 -6.74 13.23
C GLY A 709 -21.07 -5.65 14.28
N THR A 710 -20.46 -5.77 15.44
CA THR A 710 -20.49 -4.72 16.47
C THR A 710 -19.61 -3.53 16.05
N GLY A 711 -20.03 -2.31 16.37
CA GLY A 711 -19.19 -1.12 16.24
C GLY A 711 -18.08 -1.11 17.29
N GLY A 712 -16.91 -0.59 16.93
CA GLY A 712 -15.76 -0.48 17.80
C GLY A 712 -15.89 0.62 18.84
N ASP A 713 -15.28 0.41 20.00
CA ASP A 713 -15.21 1.40 21.06
C ASP A 713 -14.28 2.56 20.68
N ALA A 714 -14.58 3.75 21.16
CA ALA A 714 -13.74 4.91 20.91
C ALA A 714 -12.60 5.07 21.92
N GLY A 715 -11.58 5.80 21.51
CA GLY A 715 -10.48 6.21 22.38
C GLY A 715 -10.86 7.36 23.31
N ARG A 716 -10.25 7.39 24.50
CA ARG A 716 -10.38 8.52 25.42
C ARG A 716 -9.59 9.73 24.93
N GLY A 717 -10.05 10.93 25.25
CA GLY A 717 -9.25 12.14 25.09
C GLY A 717 -8.11 12.19 26.11
N GLY A 718 -6.98 12.76 25.72
CA GLY A 718 -5.83 12.97 26.59
C GLY A 718 -6.06 14.11 27.58
N ASN A 719 -5.33 14.12 28.69
CA ASN A 719 -5.45 15.20 29.67
C ASN A 719 -4.75 16.48 29.18
N GLY A 720 -5.33 17.63 29.48
CA GLY A 720 -4.71 18.94 29.33
C GLY A 720 -3.56 19.15 30.30
N GLY A 721 -2.78 20.21 30.07
CA GLY A 721 -1.53 20.43 30.78
C GLY A 721 -1.73 20.69 32.27
N GLN A 722 -0.88 20.15 33.15
CA GLN A 722 -1.14 20.19 34.59
C GLN A 722 -1.36 21.59 35.17
N LEU A 723 -0.80 22.65 34.58
CA LEU A 723 -1.10 24.02 34.99
C LEU A 723 -2.13 24.68 34.05
N PHE A 724 -1.84 24.73 32.76
CA PHE A 724 -2.69 25.36 31.74
C PHE A 724 -3.08 24.39 30.62
N GLY A 725 -4.35 24.42 30.21
CA GLY A 725 -4.80 23.79 28.97
C GLY A 725 -6.00 22.88 29.16
N THR A 726 -6.71 22.66 28.07
CA THR A 726 -7.97 21.91 28.05
C THR A 726 -7.74 20.41 27.89
N GLY A 727 -8.64 19.61 28.43
CA GLY A 727 -8.66 18.18 28.15
C GLY A 727 -9.11 17.91 26.71
N GLY A 728 -8.53 16.89 26.09
CA GLY A 728 -8.92 16.45 24.76
C GLY A 728 -10.32 15.84 24.76
N THR A 729 -11.05 15.99 23.67
CA THR A 729 -12.36 15.35 23.52
C THR A 729 -12.20 13.84 23.36
N GLY A 730 -13.09 13.06 23.96
CA GLY A 730 -13.17 11.63 23.69
C GLY A 730 -13.70 11.33 22.29
N GLY A 731 -13.30 10.20 21.73
CA GLY A 731 -13.78 9.76 20.42
C GLY A 731 -15.22 9.26 20.46
N ASN A 732 -15.90 9.32 19.31
CA ASN A 732 -17.21 8.68 19.14
C ASN A 732 -17.07 7.17 18.87
N GLY A 733 -17.95 6.37 19.46
CA GLY A 733 -18.05 4.93 19.21
C GLY A 733 -18.60 4.64 17.82
N GLY A 734 -18.19 3.52 17.23
CA GLY A 734 -18.61 3.10 15.90
C GLY A 734 -20.05 2.60 15.88
N THR A 735 -20.74 2.73 14.76
CA THR A 735 -22.09 2.18 14.62
C THR A 735 -22.04 0.66 14.44
N GLY A 736 -23.03 -0.05 14.97
CA GLY A 736 -23.21 -1.47 14.66
C GLY A 736 -23.66 -1.68 13.22
N GLY A 737 -23.28 -2.82 12.65
CA GLY A 737 -23.64 -3.24 11.30
C GLY A 737 -25.08 -3.74 11.22
N THR A 738 -25.66 -3.70 10.03
CA THR A 738 -27.03 -4.16 9.80
C THR A 738 -27.11 -5.69 9.83
N GLY A 739 -28.16 -6.24 10.44
CA GLY A 739 -28.46 -7.66 10.45
C GLY A 739 -28.95 -8.18 9.08
N GLY A 740 -28.76 -9.47 8.84
CA GLY A 740 -28.93 -10.10 7.54
C GLY A 740 -30.40 -10.36 7.25
N GLN A 741 -30.80 -10.28 5.99
CA GLN A 741 -32.17 -10.65 5.64
C GLN A 741 -32.36 -12.16 5.83
N GLY A 742 -33.54 -12.59 6.28
CA GLY A 742 -33.91 -14.00 6.29
C GLY A 742 -34.23 -14.49 4.87
N GLY A 743 -33.94 -15.76 4.60
CA GLY A 743 -34.19 -16.39 3.31
C GLY A 743 -35.67 -16.57 3.02
N GLN A 744 -36.03 -16.66 1.75
CA GLN A 744 -37.40 -16.91 1.29
C GLN A 744 -37.76 -18.40 1.42
N GLY A 745 -39.00 -18.69 1.83
CA GLY A 745 -39.57 -20.04 1.89
C GLY A 745 -40.28 -20.42 0.58
N ASN A 746 -39.71 -21.34 -0.21
CA ASN A 746 -40.25 -21.71 -1.52
C ASN A 746 -41.39 -22.73 -1.39
N SER A 747 -42.58 -22.28 -0.99
CA SER A 747 -43.76 -23.06 -0.54
C SER A 747 -43.83 -23.34 0.97
N GLY A 748 -42.73 -23.18 1.71
CA GLY A 748 -42.69 -23.19 3.19
C GLY A 748 -42.66 -21.78 3.80
N GLY A 749 -42.32 -21.69 5.09
CA GLY A 749 -42.21 -20.40 5.81
C GLY A 749 -40.92 -19.65 5.50
N GLY A 750 -40.93 -18.32 5.59
CA GLY A 750 -39.73 -17.49 5.46
C GLY A 750 -38.85 -17.55 6.70
N GLY A 751 -37.56 -17.27 6.54
CA GLY A 751 -36.60 -17.26 7.65
C GLY A 751 -36.57 -15.92 8.37
N ASP A 752 -36.25 -15.92 9.66
CA ASP A 752 -36.18 -14.68 10.44
C ASP A 752 -35.00 -13.80 10.01
N GLY A 753 -35.10 -12.49 10.14
CA GLY A 753 -33.99 -11.57 9.95
C GLY A 753 -32.96 -11.66 11.08
N GLY A 754 -31.69 -11.44 10.77
CA GLY A 754 -30.60 -11.41 11.75
C GLY A 754 -30.60 -10.12 12.58
N ALA A 755 -29.98 -10.14 13.76
CA ALA A 755 -29.93 -8.97 14.61
C ALA A 755 -28.97 -7.91 14.06
N GLY A 756 -29.28 -6.63 14.28
CA GLY A 756 -28.31 -5.56 14.09
C GLY A 756 -27.20 -5.63 15.13
N GLY A 757 -25.98 -5.29 14.74
CA GLY A 757 -24.84 -5.25 15.64
C GLY A 757 -24.99 -4.14 16.69
N GLY A 758 -24.40 -4.34 17.87
CA GLY A 758 -24.33 -3.29 18.90
C GLY A 758 -23.44 -2.12 18.47
N GLY A 759 -23.78 -0.90 18.87
CA GLY A 759 -22.88 0.26 18.73
C GLY A 759 -21.76 0.24 19.77
N GLY A 760 -20.62 0.86 19.43
CA GLY A 760 -19.46 0.96 20.31
C GLY A 760 -19.62 2.03 21.40
N LEU A 761 -18.84 1.93 22.46
CA LEU A 761 -18.84 2.89 23.56
C LEU A 761 -18.19 4.23 23.15
N GLY A 762 -18.68 5.33 23.75
CA GLY A 762 -18.07 6.64 23.59
C GLY A 762 -16.85 6.80 24.50
N GLY A 763 -15.82 7.51 24.02
CA GLY A 763 -14.59 7.73 24.78
C GLY A 763 -14.75 8.82 25.83
N ASP A 764 -14.21 8.63 27.02
CA ASP A 764 -14.17 9.68 28.04
C ASP A 764 -13.36 10.90 27.54
N GLY A 765 -13.79 12.11 27.86
CA GLY A 765 -13.02 13.33 27.68
C GLY A 765 -11.90 13.44 28.72
N GLY A 766 -10.77 14.02 28.32
CA GLY A 766 -9.63 14.21 29.21
C GLY A 766 -9.87 15.31 30.24
N ALA A 767 -9.18 15.26 31.38
CA ALA A 767 -9.24 16.33 32.36
C ALA A 767 -8.54 17.60 31.84
N GLY A 768 -9.05 18.79 32.20
CA GLY A 768 -8.36 20.05 32.01
C GLY A 768 -7.23 20.24 33.03
N GLY A 769 -6.42 21.29 32.82
CA GLY A 769 -5.28 21.60 33.67
C GLY A 769 -5.63 21.99 35.10
N GLN A 770 -4.80 21.64 36.08
CA GLN A 770 -5.10 21.85 37.50
C GLN A 770 -5.27 23.33 37.88
N LEU A 771 -4.61 24.29 37.22
CA LEU A 771 -4.83 25.71 37.53
C LEU A 771 -5.89 26.34 36.62
N LEU A 772 -5.73 26.23 35.31
CA LEU A 772 -6.66 26.79 34.33
C LEU A 772 -6.83 25.83 33.16
N GLY A 773 -8.06 25.37 32.92
CA GLY A 773 -8.37 24.57 31.76
C GLY A 773 -9.71 23.85 31.86
N ASP A 774 -10.45 23.84 30.77
CA ASP A 774 -11.72 23.13 30.70
C ASP A 774 -11.49 21.63 30.51
N GLY A 775 -12.38 20.82 31.05
CA GLY A 775 -12.40 19.40 30.77
C GLY A 775 -12.85 19.13 29.33
N GLY A 776 -12.29 18.10 28.72
CA GLY A 776 -12.68 17.67 27.38
C GLY A 776 -14.09 17.08 27.36
N ALA A 777 -14.81 17.28 26.27
CA ALA A 777 -16.11 16.63 26.09
C ALA A 777 -15.95 15.11 25.95
N GLY A 778 -16.88 14.36 26.54
CA GLY A 778 -17.02 12.93 26.29
C GLY A 778 -17.55 12.67 24.88
N GLY A 779 -17.08 11.60 24.25
CA GLY A 779 -17.51 11.19 22.94
C GLY A 779 -18.85 10.46 22.95
N ARG A 780 -19.56 10.52 21.82
CA ARG A 780 -20.87 9.88 21.68
C ARG A 780 -20.71 8.36 21.61
N ALA A 781 -21.63 7.62 22.20
CA ALA A 781 -21.74 6.19 21.92
C ALA A 781 -22.30 5.97 20.51
N GLY A 782 -21.88 4.87 19.87
CA GLY A 782 -22.30 4.49 18.53
C GLY A 782 -23.75 4.02 18.50
N ALA A 783 -24.43 4.24 17.38
CA ALA A 783 -25.76 3.70 17.17
C ALA A 783 -25.72 2.17 16.97
N GLY A 784 -26.76 1.47 17.41
CA GLY A 784 -26.96 0.06 17.06
C GLY A 784 -27.37 -0.08 15.59
N GLY A 785 -26.99 -1.19 14.98
CA GLY A 785 -27.35 -1.50 13.60
C GLY A 785 -28.82 -1.87 13.46
N THR A 786 -29.37 -1.71 12.27
CA THR A 786 -30.76 -2.12 12.00
C THR A 786 -30.85 -3.65 11.98
N GLY A 787 -31.95 -4.21 12.49
CA GLY A 787 -32.27 -5.63 12.33
C GLY A 787 -32.58 -5.96 10.87
N GLY A 788 -32.29 -7.19 10.48
CA GLY A 788 -32.53 -7.69 9.12
C GLY A 788 -34.00 -7.95 8.84
N THR A 789 -34.40 -7.90 7.57
CA THR A 789 -35.78 -8.17 7.19
C THR A 789 -36.06 -9.67 7.22
N GLY A 790 -37.20 -10.10 7.75
CA GLY A 790 -37.66 -11.48 7.63
C GLY A 790 -37.97 -11.86 6.18
N GLY A 791 -37.75 -13.12 5.85
CA GLY A 791 -37.94 -13.65 4.51
C GLY A 791 -39.40 -13.87 4.15
N ALA A 792 -39.72 -13.76 2.85
CA ALA A 792 -41.06 -14.02 2.33
C ALA A 792 -41.32 -15.52 2.13
N GLY A 793 -42.56 -15.99 2.28
CA GLY A 793 -42.89 -17.41 2.06
C GLY A 793 -44.36 -17.68 1.74
N SER A 794 -44.64 -18.87 1.19
CA SER A 794 -46.04 -19.32 1.01
C SER A 794 -46.68 -19.82 2.32
N GLY A 795 -45.84 -20.24 3.28
CA GLY A 795 -46.19 -20.46 4.67
C GLY A 795 -46.17 -19.18 5.51
N ASP A 796 -45.81 -19.29 6.79
CA ASP A 796 -45.64 -18.11 7.65
C ASP A 796 -44.44 -17.28 7.20
N GLY A 797 -44.54 -15.96 7.29
CA GLY A 797 -43.45 -15.04 6.95
C GLY A 797 -42.43 -15.04 8.07
N GLY A 798 -41.15 -14.86 7.74
CA GLY A 798 -40.11 -14.80 8.77
C GLY A 798 -40.23 -13.53 9.60
N ASP A 799 -39.90 -13.59 10.88
CA ASP A 799 -39.89 -12.41 11.74
C ASP A 799 -38.75 -11.46 11.35
N GLY A 800 -38.94 -10.16 11.58
CA GLY A 800 -37.87 -9.19 11.44
C GLY A 800 -36.83 -9.34 12.55
N GLY A 801 -35.57 -9.14 12.24
CA GLY A 801 -34.47 -9.20 13.21
C GLY A 801 -34.52 -8.07 14.23
N THR A 802 -33.96 -8.30 15.42
CA THR A 802 -33.91 -7.24 16.43
C THR A 802 -32.92 -6.15 16.03
N GLY A 803 -33.27 -4.89 16.25
CA GLY A 803 -32.31 -3.79 16.13
C GLY A 803 -31.21 -3.93 17.18
N GLY A 804 -29.98 -3.60 16.80
CA GLY A 804 -28.85 -3.64 17.71
C GLY A 804 -28.97 -2.60 18.82
N ASN A 805 -28.41 -2.86 19.99
CA ASN A 805 -28.38 -1.86 21.04
C ASN A 805 -27.43 -0.71 20.65
N GLY A 806 -27.80 0.53 20.99
CA GLY A 806 -26.83 1.62 20.99
C GLY A 806 -25.72 1.33 22.00
N GLY A 807 -24.55 1.93 21.81
CA GLY A 807 -23.43 1.77 22.73
C GLY A 807 -23.87 2.10 24.15
N LEU A 808 -23.73 1.13 25.05
CA LEU A 808 -24.39 1.12 26.36
C LEU A 808 -24.04 2.34 27.21
N THR A 809 -22.85 2.91 27.02
CA THR A 809 -22.37 4.08 27.76
C THR A 809 -21.63 5.02 26.83
N ALA A 810 -22.06 6.29 26.84
CA ALA A 810 -21.31 7.36 26.21
C ALA A 810 -20.19 7.87 27.10
N GLY A 811 -19.23 8.55 26.48
CA GLY A 811 -18.06 9.08 27.17
C GLY A 811 -18.45 10.11 28.22
N ARG A 812 -17.80 10.06 29.38
CA ARG A 812 -17.97 11.09 30.41
C ARG A 812 -17.19 12.35 30.02
N GLY A 813 -17.69 13.50 30.41
CA GLY A 813 -16.95 14.74 30.32
C GLY A 813 -15.78 14.76 31.31
N GLY A 814 -14.63 15.28 30.88
CA GLY A 814 -13.47 15.45 31.74
C GLY A 814 -13.71 16.51 32.81
N SER A 815 -13.04 16.41 33.94
CA SER A 815 -13.08 17.47 34.96
C SER A 815 -12.37 18.73 34.49
N GLY A 816 -12.92 19.90 34.79
CA GLY A 816 -12.23 21.19 34.66
C GLY A 816 -11.12 21.36 35.72
N GLY A 817 -10.35 22.43 35.57
CA GLY A 817 -9.24 22.75 36.46
C GLY A 817 -9.63 23.00 37.92
N TRP A 818 -8.65 22.82 38.82
CA TRP A 818 -8.87 23.00 40.26
C TRP A 818 -9.20 24.46 40.62
N LEU A 819 -8.53 25.44 39.99
CA LEU A 819 -8.80 26.86 40.25
C LEU A 819 -9.81 27.47 39.26
N PHE A 820 -9.55 27.40 37.96
CA PHE A 820 -10.43 27.88 36.89
C PHE A 820 -10.64 26.81 35.82
N GLY A 821 -11.88 26.56 35.43
CA GLY A 821 -12.19 25.68 34.32
C GLY A 821 -13.55 25.01 34.47
N ALA A 822 -14.29 24.96 33.38
CA ALA A 822 -15.55 24.24 33.30
C ALA A 822 -15.30 22.73 33.15
N GLY A 823 -16.23 21.92 33.65
CA GLY A 823 -16.25 20.51 33.30
C GLY A 823 -16.67 20.31 31.84
N GLY A 824 -16.11 19.29 31.19
CA GLY A 824 -16.52 18.91 29.83
C GLY A 824 -17.94 18.36 29.81
N SER A 825 -18.64 18.50 28.70
CA SER A 825 -19.95 17.87 28.54
C SER A 825 -19.81 16.35 28.41
N GLY A 826 -20.74 15.58 28.97
CA GLY A 826 -20.88 14.16 28.67
C GLY A 826 -21.34 13.93 27.23
N GLY A 827 -20.91 12.81 26.64
CA GLY A 827 -21.32 12.39 25.31
C GLY A 827 -22.76 11.89 25.29
N SER A 828 -23.44 12.00 24.16
CA SER A 828 -24.78 11.42 24.01
C SER A 828 -24.72 9.89 23.88
N GLY A 829 -25.68 9.20 24.50
CA GLY A 829 -25.90 7.77 24.33
C GLY A 829 -26.20 7.40 22.88
N GLY A 830 -25.84 6.19 22.49
CA GLY A 830 -26.08 5.68 21.14
C GLY A 830 -27.55 5.36 20.94
N SER A 831 -28.14 5.71 19.79
CA SER A 831 -29.49 5.26 19.48
C SER A 831 -29.53 3.75 19.31
N GLY A 832 -30.58 3.09 19.81
CA GLY A 832 -30.89 1.72 19.44
C GLY A 832 -31.22 1.64 17.95
N GLY A 833 -30.80 0.54 17.33
CA GLY A 833 -31.10 0.25 15.94
C GLY A 833 -32.57 -0.06 15.73
N THR A 834 -33.10 0.21 14.55
CA THR A 834 -34.48 -0.14 14.20
C THR A 834 -34.62 -1.65 14.10
N GLY A 835 -35.74 -2.20 14.56
CA GLY A 835 -36.10 -3.59 14.27
C GLY A 835 -36.31 -3.80 12.78
N GLY A 836 -36.01 -5.01 12.30
CA GLY A 836 -36.19 -5.39 10.92
C GLY A 836 -37.66 -5.60 10.55
N THR A 837 -37.98 -5.49 9.26
CA THR A 837 -39.36 -5.71 8.81
C THR A 837 -39.69 -7.19 8.79
N GLY A 838 -40.91 -7.56 9.19
CA GLY A 838 -41.41 -8.93 9.04
C GLY A 838 -41.58 -9.32 7.57
N GLY A 839 -41.52 -10.62 7.29
CA GLY A 839 -41.61 -11.21 5.97
C GLY A 839 -43.05 -11.30 5.44
N PHE A 840 -43.19 -11.18 4.12
CA PHE A 840 -44.49 -11.32 3.44
C PHE A 840 -44.98 -12.78 3.42
N SER A 841 -46.29 -12.99 3.53
CA SER A 841 -46.94 -14.31 3.41
C SER A 841 -48.02 -14.36 2.34
N PHE A 842 -47.95 -15.34 1.43
CA PHE A 842 -48.96 -15.51 0.38
C PHE A 842 -50.30 -16.03 0.90
N ALA A 843 -50.30 -16.99 1.84
CA ALA A 843 -51.51 -17.69 2.27
C ALA A 843 -51.67 -17.87 3.79
N ASN A 844 -50.63 -17.56 4.58
CA ASN A 844 -50.60 -17.82 6.02
C ASN A 844 -50.21 -16.56 6.82
N THR A 845 -49.69 -16.70 8.04
CA THR A 845 -49.42 -15.57 8.95
C THR A 845 -48.19 -14.79 8.50
N PRO A 846 -48.30 -13.48 8.17
CA PRO A 846 -47.14 -12.66 7.87
C PRO A 846 -46.21 -12.55 9.09
N GLY A 847 -44.92 -12.38 8.84
CA GLY A 847 -43.92 -12.27 9.91
C GLY A 847 -44.13 -11.02 10.76
N THR A 848 -43.78 -11.08 12.03
CA THR A 848 -43.81 -9.92 12.91
C THR A 848 -42.60 -9.02 12.66
N GLY A 849 -42.74 -7.74 12.94
CA GLY A 849 -41.60 -6.82 12.93
C GLY A 849 -40.66 -7.11 14.09
N GLY A 850 -39.36 -6.95 13.85
CA GLY A 850 -38.35 -7.11 14.88
C GLY A 850 -38.44 -6.03 15.96
N THR A 851 -38.00 -6.33 17.18
CA THR A 851 -37.94 -5.33 18.24
C THR A 851 -36.84 -4.30 17.97
N GLY A 852 -37.09 -3.05 18.34
CA GLY A 852 -36.05 -2.01 18.29
C GLY A 852 -35.01 -2.22 19.40
N GLY A 853 -33.76 -1.86 19.11
CA GLY A 853 -32.68 -1.96 20.08
C GLY A 853 -32.80 -0.95 21.22
N ILE A 854 -32.14 -1.23 22.34
CA ILE A 854 -32.12 -0.33 23.50
C ILE A 854 -31.19 0.85 23.21
N GLY A 855 -31.61 2.06 23.58
CA GLY A 855 -30.77 3.26 23.54
C GLY A 855 -29.73 3.26 24.66
N GLY A 856 -28.52 3.73 24.35
CA GLY A 856 -27.41 3.84 25.30
C GLY A 856 -27.58 4.96 26.31
N SER A 857 -26.93 4.84 27.46
CA SER A 857 -26.92 5.91 28.47
C SER A 857 -26.04 7.09 28.03
N GLY A 858 -26.50 8.31 28.34
CA GLY A 858 -25.72 9.52 28.20
C GLY A 858 -24.58 9.60 29.21
N GLY A 859 -23.46 10.18 28.81
CA GLY A 859 -22.30 10.34 29.66
C GLY A 859 -22.53 11.40 30.73
N THR A 860 -21.93 11.21 31.91
CA THR A 860 -21.97 12.25 32.94
C THR A 860 -21.13 13.45 32.53
N GLY A 861 -21.58 14.65 32.88
CA GLY A 861 -20.83 15.89 32.72
C GLY A 861 -19.67 15.95 33.71
N GLY A 862 -18.58 16.57 33.28
CA GLY A 862 -17.38 16.75 34.09
C GLY A 862 -17.59 17.72 35.24
N ASN A 863 -16.89 17.50 36.35
CA ASN A 863 -16.95 18.41 37.49
C ASN A 863 -16.03 19.63 37.29
N ALA A 864 -16.46 20.78 37.80
CA ALA A 864 -15.62 21.96 38.01
C ALA A 864 -15.28 22.13 39.50
N ALA A 865 -14.09 22.66 39.79
CA ALA A 865 -13.63 22.80 41.17
C ALA A 865 -13.89 24.20 41.76
N ALA A 866 -12.90 25.10 41.82
CA ALA A 866 -13.05 26.35 42.54
C ALA A 866 -13.88 27.40 41.76
N TRP A 867 -13.57 27.61 40.47
CA TRP A 867 -14.32 28.52 39.60
C TRP A 867 -14.59 27.85 38.26
N GLY A 868 -15.87 27.65 37.94
CA GLY A 868 -16.28 27.13 36.65
C GLY A 868 -17.61 26.40 36.76
N ASP A 869 -18.26 26.24 35.62
CA ASP A 869 -19.53 25.52 35.57
C ASP A 869 -19.28 24.02 35.43
N GLY A 870 -20.12 23.22 36.07
CA GLY A 870 -20.16 21.79 35.80
C GLY A 870 -20.58 21.52 34.35
N GLY A 871 -20.00 20.51 33.74
CA GLY A 871 -20.33 20.13 32.36
C GLY A 871 -21.75 19.58 32.26
N ALA A 872 -22.43 19.82 31.14
CA ALA A 872 -23.74 19.22 30.90
C ALA A 872 -23.62 17.70 30.78
N GLY A 873 -24.59 16.96 31.34
CA GLY A 873 -24.75 15.54 31.07
C GLY A 873 -25.20 15.31 29.63
N GLY A 874 -24.76 14.21 29.04
CA GLY A 874 -25.13 13.83 27.69
C GLY A 874 -26.56 13.30 27.63
N ALA A 875 -27.25 13.54 26.52
CA ALA A 875 -28.58 12.98 26.31
C ALA A 875 -28.52 11.44 26.25
N GLY A 876 -29.55 10.77 26.78
CA GLY A 876 -29.76 9.34 26.55
C GLY A 876 -30.05 9.05 25.08
N GLY A 877 -29.59 7.91 24.60
CA GLY A 877 -29.85 7.45 23.25
C GLY A 877 -31.34 7.10 23.08
N THR A 878 -31.90 7.42 21.93
CA THR A 878 -33.26 6.99 21.61
C THR A 878 -33.31 5.47 21.48
N GLY A 879 -34.32 4.83 22.04
CA GLY A 879 -34.64 3.44 21.73
C GLY A 879 -34.97 3.30 20.25
N GLY A 880 -34.58 2.19 19.66
CA GLY A 880 -34.87 1.88 18.27
C GLY A 880 -36.37 1.76 18.04
N THR A 881 -36.84 2.17 16.87
CA THR A 881 -38.22 1.87 16.48
C THR A 881 -38.37 0.37 16.25
N GLY A 882 -39.52 -0.20 16.61
CA GLY A 882 -39.86 -1.54 16.17
C GLY A 882 -39.97 -1.61 14.65
N GLY A 883 -39.68 -2.77 14.09
CA GLY A 883 -39.85 -3.02 12.67
C GLY A 883 -41.32 -3.06 12.28
N THR A 884 -41.61 -2.79 11.01
CA THR A 884 -42.96 -3.01 10.47
C THR A 884 -43.24 -4.51 10.38
N GLY A 885 -44.48 -4.93 10.62
CA GLY A 885 -44.87 -6.32 10.31
C GLY A 885 -44.87 -6.60 8.82
N GLY A 886 -44.85 -7.88 8.47
CA GLY A 886 -44.94 -8.35 7.10
C GLY A 886 -46.33 -8.14 6.51
N THR A 887 -46.41 -8.09 5.18
CA THR A 887 -47.69 -7.88 4.47
C THR A 887 -48.35 -9.21 4.10
N SER A 888 -49.68 -9.24 4.03
CA SER A 888 -50.44 -10.44 3.63
C SER A 888 -50.87 -10.42 2.15
N GLY A 889 -50.75 -11.55 1.46
CA GLY A 889 -51.22 -11.75 0.09
C GLY A 889 -52.66 -12.25 -0.03
N SER A 890 -53.22 -12.81 1.05
CA SER A 890 -54.53 -13.48 1.08
C SER A 890 -55.66 -12.66 1.71
N GLY A 891 -55.40 -11.40 2.09
CA GLY A 891 -56.36 -10.54 2.79
C GLY A 891 -56.48 -10.81 4.29
N LEU A 892 -55.56 -11.59 4.86
CA LEU A 892 -55.35 -11.69 6.32
C LEU A 892 -54.79 -10.35 6.87
N PRO A 893 -54.88 -10.10 8.18
CA PRO A 893 -54.19 -8.97 8.78
C PRO A 893 -52.68 -9.04 8.52
N ASP A 894 -52.06 -7.89 8.28
CA ASP A 894 -50.61 -7.77 8.24
C ASP A 894 -50.00 -8.18 9.59
N GLY A 895 -48.73 -8.56 9.57
CA GLY A 895 -47.97 -8.96 10.75
C GLY A 895 -47.96 -7.85 11.80
N ALA A 896 -47.85 -8.25 13.07
CA ALA A 896 -47.73 -7.28 14.14
C ALA A 896 -46.42 -6.48 13.99
N PRO A 897 -46.42 -5.15 14.17
CA PRO A 897 -45.19 -4.39 14.29
C PRO A 897 -44.40 -4.86 15.52
N GLY A 898 -43.08 -4.75 15.43
CA GLY A 898 -42.21 -5.01 16.57
C GLY A 898 -42.38 -3.97 17.68
N GLY A 899 -42.05 -4.36 18.90
CA GLY A 899 -41.96 -3.43 20.02
C GLY A 899 -40.81 -2.43 19.80
N GLY A 900 -41.02 -1.17 20.17
CA GLY A 900 -39.92 -0.20 20.26
C GLY A 900 -38.95 -0.57 21.38
N GLY A 901 -37.69 -0.21 21.22
CA GLY A 901 -36.68 -0.37 22.25
C GLY A 901 -36.82 0.67 23.37
N ALA A 902 -36.30 0.34 24.55
CA ALA A 902 -36.24 1.28 25.65
C ALA A 902 -35.29 2.43 25.33
N GLY A 903 -35.64 3.64 25.77
CA GLY A 903 -34.74 4.79 25.70
C GLY A 903 -33.64 4.71 26.75
N GLY A 904 -32.48 5.25 26.45
CA GLY A 904 -31.37 5.32 27.38
C GLY A 904 -31.56 6.44 28.41
N ASP A 905 -30.96 6.28 29.58
CA ASP A 905 -30.95 7.33 30.61
C ASP A 905 -30.08 8.51 30.17
N GLY A 906 -30.53 9.73 30.49
CA GLY A 906 -29.71 10.93 30.38
C GLY A 906 -28.60 10.93 31.42
N GLY A 907 -27.42 11.40 31.03
CA GLY A 907 -26.29 11.50 31.95
C GLY A 907 -26.48 12.61 32.97
N ASP A 908 -25.95 12.44 34.17
CA ASP A 908 -25.97 13.49 35.18
C ASP A 908 -25.11 14.69 34.78
N GLY A 909 -25.56 15.88 35.13
CA GLY A 909 -24.77 17.10 35.02
C GLY A 909 -23.64 17.14 36.04
N GLY A 910 -22.52 17.72 35.65
CA GLY A 910 -21.34 17.87 36.49
C GLY A 910 -21.55 18.85 37.63
N VAL A 911 -20.81 18.67 38.72
CA VAL A 911 -20.87 19.53 39.90
C VAL A 911 -19.90 20.70 39.77
N ALA A 912 -20.34 21.91 40.14
CA ALA A 912 -19.44 23.03 40.47
C ALA A 912 -19.22 23.07 41.99
N ARG A 913 -17.96 23.06 42.47
CA ARG A 913 -17.70 22.88 43.92
C ARG A 913 -17.78 24.17 44.74
N LEU A 914 -17.20 25.29 44.29
CA LEU A 914 -17.15 26.54 45.07
C LEU A 914 -17.90 27.71 44.43
N VAL A 915 -17.51 28.12 43.21
CA VAL A 915 -18.17 29.18 42.44
C VAL A 915 -18.46 28.68 41.02
N GLY A 916 -19.72 28.78 40.59
CA GLY A 916 -20.18 28.36 39.27
C GLY A 916 -21.47 27.56 39.34
N ASN A 917 -22.15 27.43 38.20
CA ASN A 917 -23.40 26.69 38.09
C ASN A 917 -23.13 25.19 37.94
N GLY A 918 -24.01 24.35 38.48
CA GLY A 918 -24.02 22.93 38.17
C GLY A 918 -24.43 22.71 36.71
N GLY A 919 -23.89 21.68 36.08
CA GLY A 919 -24.23 21.32 34.72
C GLY A 919 -25.66 20.82 34.61
N ALA A 920 -26.34 21.11 33.50
CA ALA A 920 -27.65 20.52 33.23
C ALA A 920 -27.54 19.00 33.10
N GLY A 921 -28.54 18.28 33.60
CA GLY A 921 -28.70 16.85 33.32
C GLY A 921 -29.09 16.62 31.87
N GLY A 922 -28.63 15.51 31.30
CA GLY A 922 -28.96 15.11 29.94
C GLY A 922 -30.42 14.74 29.80
N ALA A 923 -31.02 15.06 28.65
CA ALA A 923 -32.38 14.64 28.31
C ALA A 923 -32.51 13.11 28.30
N SER A 924 -33.70 12.61 28.60
CA SER A 924 -34.00 11.19 28.49
C SER A 924 -34.00 10.75 27.03
N GLY A 925 -33.59 9.50 26.79
CA GLY A 925 -33.82 8.85 25.51
C GLY A 925 -35.29 8.53 25.34
N THR A 926 -35.85 8.83 24.17
CA THR A 926 -37.22 8.43 23.82
C THR A 926 -37.27 6.93 23.50
N GLY A 927 -38.24 6.18 24.01
CA GLY A 927 -38.40 4.74 23.76
C GLY A 927 -39.59 4.11 24.49
N VAL A 928 -39.64 2.78 24.55
CA VAL A 928 -40.73 2.04 25.22
C VAL A 928 -40.15 1.07 26.27
N PRO A 929 -40.05 1.48 27.57
CA PRO A 929 -40.31 2.83 28.08
C PRO A 929 -39.21 3.84 27.72
N ASN A 930 -39.50 5.13 27.90
CA ASN A 930 -38.46 6.17 27.86
C ASN A 930 -37.43 5.93 28.97
N GLY A 931 -36.21 6.43 28.73
CA GLY A 931 -35.21 6.53 29.79
C GLY A 931 -35.60 7.56 30.84
N SER A 932 -34.82 7.62 31.91
CA SER A 932 -34.89 8.71 32.88
C SER A 932 -34.05 9.90 32.42
N GLY A 933 -34.46 11.12 32.77
CA GLY A 933 -33.64 12.31 32.59
C GLY A 933 -32.51 12.32 33.63
N GLY A 934 -31.33 12.78 33.21
CA GLY A 934 -30.19 12.91 34.12
C GLY A 934 -30.44 13.96 35.20
N SER A 935 -29.86 13.77 36.37
CA SER A 935 -29.94 14.77 37.42
C SER A 935 -29.10 16.00 37.06
N GLY A 936 -29.56 17.18 37.47
CA GLY A 936 -28.76 18.38 37.37
C GLY A 936 -27.63 18.37 38.40
N GLY A 937 -26.45 18.85 38.02
CA GLY A 937 -25.32 18.95 38.92
C GLY A 937 -25.55 19.98 40.03
N ALA A 938 -24.89 19.81 41.17
CA ALA A 938 -24.93 20.81 42.23
C ALA A 938 -24.17 22.09 41.82
N GLY A 939 -24.74 23.26 42.18
CA GLY A 939 -24.06 24.55 42.06
C GLY A 939 -23.02 24.77 43.15
N GLY A 940 -22.12 25.74 42.93
CA GLY A 940 -21.04 26.07 43.85
C GLY A 940 -21.52 26.43 45.26
N LEU A 941 -20.81 25.95 46.28
CA LEU A 941 -21.13 26.17 47.69
C LEU A 941 -21.25 27.66 48.07
N LEU A 942 -20.44 28.53 47.43
CA LEU A 942 -20.42 29.96 47.72
C LEU A 942 -21.34 30.76 46.79
N SER A 943 -21.39 30.41 45.50
CA SER A 943 -22.24 31.09 44.52
C SER A 943 -22.43 30.21 43.28
N GLY A 944 -23.68 30.01 42.86
CA GLY A 944 -24.04 29.23 41.68
C GLY A 944 -25.45 28.66 41.79
N GLN A 945 -26.08 28.37 40.65
CA GLN A 945 -27.35 27.65 40.61
C GLN A 945 -27.11 26.17 40.36
N PRO A 946 -27.90 25.25 40.95
CA PRO A 946 -27.95 23.87 40.49
C PRO A 946 -28.34 23.79 39.03
N GLY A 947 -27.82 22.79 38.32
CA GLY A 947 -28.22 22.51 36.95
C GLY A 947 -29.67 22.06 36.86
N THR A 948 -30.30 22.32 35.72
CA THR A 948 -31.64 21.81 35.44
C THR A 948 -31.58 20.30 35.22
N PRO A 949 -32.45 19.49 35.85
CA PRO A 949 -32.60 18.08 35.47
C PRO A 949 -33.02 17.94 34.01
N GLY A 950 -32.59 16.87 33.37
CA GLY A 950 -33.05 16.53 32.02
C GLY A 950 -34.50 16.08 32.02
N THR A 951 -35.18 16.30 30.89
CA THR A 951 -36.55 15.82 30.63
C THR A 951 -36.54 14.61 29.72
#